data_AF-A0A3C1VTW3-F1
#
_entry.id   AF-A0A3C1VTW3-F1
#
_cell.length_a   1.000
_cell.length_b   1.000
_cell.length_c   1.000
_cell.angle_alpha   90.00
_cell.angle_beta   90.00
_cell.angle_gamma   90.00
#
_symmetry.space_group_name_H-M   'P 1'
#
loop_
_entity.id
_entity.type
_entity.pdbx_description
1 polymer ?
#
loop_
_entity_poly.entity_id
_entity_poly.type
_entity_poly.pdbx_seq_one_letter_code
_entity_poly.pdbx_strand_id
1 'polypeptide(L)'
;MNKTKVLIVIAIIAVLGSFYMFDLGRFITLEFAQSQITTLQEFRDENFLLTAAIYFVGYVAVAALSLPGALILTLLGGAIFGLLWGLLLVSFASSIGATCSFLVSRLLLREWVQSRFGDYLAPINKGIEKDGNFYLFSIRMVPLFPFFMVNLLMGLTPIPARSFYIVSQIGMLMGTAVYVNAGSELAQISSLSGMVSGPVIFSLVLLGVFPLVGKLIVNTLQKNKTMKGFAKPKSFDANVVVIGGGSAGLVSAIIAVGAKAKTVLVEKHKMGGDCLNTGCVPSKSIIRSGRIMSYIRRAREYGLTDASAAVDFPAVMDRVQGVIKIIEPHDSVERFTSLGVECVQGNAYIKSPFEVEVDGRTITTRSIIVATGARPLVPPIPGLEDLGYLTSDSIWELRELPKRLLVVGGGPIGCELAQAFSNLGAKVTQVDMASRIMPWEDPEVSAAVMQQFEKDGINVLTDHRLTRFLNSNGVKSMEAEHHGETVTVEFDEVLLAIGRKPNTEGFGLEELDMPLTPSGTIEINNAMQTAYPNIFACGDVAGPYQFTHMASFQAYFAALNSLLGGIWQMKANYRVVPWATFTDPEVARVGLSEQEAKDRNIPYEITRYELDHHDRALADGEAHGFVKVLTVPGKDKILGVTILGYHAGELIGEFVFAMTHGMGLKKISAVTHIYPTLSESNKFAANAWRSARLPEKYFPIIEKFFRWQRGAG
;
A
#
# COMPACT_ATOMS: atom_id res chain seq x y z
N MET A 1 -16.26 -28.28 -13.24
CA MET A 1 -16.33 -27.53 -14.52
C MET A 1 -17.66 -27.84 -15.19
N ASN A 2 -18.46 -26.84 -15.62
CA ASN A 2 -19.77 -27.08 -16.24
C ASN A 2 -19.64 -27.87 -17.57
N LYS A 3 -20.61 -28.73 -17.93
CA LYS A 3 -20.64 -29.54 -19.17
C LYS A 3 -20.37 -28.69 -20.42
N THR A 4 -20.88 -27.46 -20.47
CA THR A 4 -20.62 -26.52 -21.57
C THR A 4 -19.15 -26.12 -21.68
N LYS A 5 -18.46 -25.86 -20.55
CA LYS A 5 -17.02 -25.52 -20.54
C LYS A 5 -16.18 -26.72 -21.01
N VAL A 6 -16.57 -27.94 -20.63
CA VAL A 6 -15.90 -29.19 -21.07
C VAL A 6 -16.04 -29.36 -22.58
N LEU A 7 -17.24 -29.18 -23.15
CA LEU A 7 -17.46 -29.28 -24.60
C LEU A 7 -16.64 -28.26 -25.39
N ILE A 8 -16.56 -27.01 -24.91
CA ILE A 8 -15.74 -25.96 -25.56
C ILE A 8 -14.26 -26.34 -25.54
N VAL A 9 -13.75 -26.84 -24.40
CA VAL A 9 -12.36 -27.28 -24.30
C VAL A 9 -12.07 -28.45 -25.25
N ILE A 10 -12.97 -29.45 -25.32
CA ILE A 10 -12.83 -30.58 -26.25
C ILE A 10 -12.84 -30.10 -27.70
N ALA A 11 -13.74 -29.18 -28.07
CA ALA A 11 -13.80 -28.62 -29.42
C ALA A 11 -12.51 -27.86 -29.79
N ILE A 12 -11.98 -27.03 -28.87
CA ILE A 12 -10.72 -26.31 -29.09
C ILE A 12 -9.56 -27.31 -29.24
N ILE A 13 -9.47 -28.33 -28.38
CA ILE A 13 -8.43 -29.36 -28.47
C ILE A 13 -8.54 -30.13 -29.79
N ALA A 14 -9.75 -30.48 -30.23
CA ALA A 14 -9.96 -31.17 -31.50
C ALA A 14 -9.51 -30.32 -32.70
N VAL A 15 -9.81 -29.03 -32.70
CA VAL A 15 -9.40 -28.11 -33.77
C VAL A 15 -7.89 -27.86 -33.76
N LEU A 16 -7.29 -27.61 -32.59
CA LEU A 16 -5.83 -27.47 -32.44
C LEU A 16 -5.12 -28.77 -32.83
N GLY A 17 -5.62 -29.91 -32.36
CA GLY A 17 -5.10 -31.24 -32.69
C GLY A 17 -5.15 -31.49 -34.19
N SER A 18 -6.26 -31.14 -34.85
CA SER A 18 -6.39 -31.23 -36.31
C SER A 18 -5.38 -30.32 -37.03
N PHE A 19 -5.18 -29.08 -36.55
CA PHE A 19 -4.23 -28.14 -37.13
C PHE A 19 -2.80 -28.69 -37.16
N TYR A 20 -2.35 -29.31 -36.07
CA TYR A 20 -1.01 -29.93 -36.00
C TYR A 20 -0.95 -31.30 -36.70
N MET A 21 -1.99 -32.13 -36.55
CA MET A 21 -2.03 -33.48 -37.13
C MET A 21 -2.02 -33.45 -38.67
N PHE A 22 -2.69 -32.46 -39.27
CA PHE A 22 -2.72 -32.28 -40.73
C PHE A 22 -1.64 -31.31 -41.24
N ASP A 23 -0.71 -30.87 -40.37
CA ASP A 23 0.36 -29.92 -40.69
C ASP A 23 -0.16 -28.67 -41.43
N LEU A 24 -1.31 -28.13 -40.99
CA LEU A 24 -1.94 -26.99 -41.66
C LEU A 24 -1.11 -25.71 -41.55
N GLY A 25 -0.14 -25.66 -40.63
CA GLY A 25 0.81 -24.56 -40.47
C GLY A 25 1.63 -24.30 -41.73
N ARG A 26 1.93 -25.31 -42.55
CA ARG A 26 2.67 -25.16 -43.81
C ARG A 26 2.02 -24.19 -44.79
N PHE A 27 0.69 -24.08 -44.75
CA PHE A 27 -0.10 -23.20 -45.62
C PHE A 27 -0.14 -21.75 -45.11
N ILE A 28 0.29 -21.50 -43.87
CA ILE A 28 0.33 -20.18 -43.23
C ILE A 28 1.80 -19.76 -43.06
N THR A 29 2.61 -19.98 -44.09
CA THR A 29 4.01 -19.55 -44.17
C THR A 29 4.17 -18.49 -45.25
N LEU A 30 5.17 -17.62 -45.11
CA LEU A 30 5.47 -16.58 -46.10
C LEU A 30 5.84 -17.19 -47.47
N GLU A 31 6.58 -18.29 -47.46
CA GLU A 31 7.01 -19.01 -48.65
C GLU A 31 5.82 -19.59 -49.44
N PHE A 32 4.90 -20.28 -48.75
CA PHE A 32 3.69 -20.78 -49.38
C PHE A 32 2.80 -19.64 -49.91
N ALA A 33 2.62 -18.60 -49.08
CA ALA A 33 1.89 -17.39 -49.46
C ALA A 33 2.42 -16.75 -50.74
N GLN A 34 3.75 -16.60 -50.87
CA GLN A 34 4.38 -16.07 -52.07
C GLN A 34 4.22 -16.99 -53.28
N SER A 35 4.34 -18.31 -53.08
CA SER A 35 4.22 -19.29 -54.17
C SER A 35 2.82 -19.36 -54.80
N GLN A 36 1.80 -18.88 -54.09
CA GLN A 36 0.40 -18.92 -54.52
C GLN A 36 -0.19 -17.53 -54.74
N ILE A 37 0.59 -16.45 -54.58
CA ILE A 37 0.03 -15.09 -54.55
C ILE A 37 -0.64 -14.70 -55.87
N THR A 38 -0.03 -15.06 -57.01
CA THR A 38 -0.58 -14.79 -58.35
C THR A 38 -1.89 -15.53 -58.56
N THR A 39 -1.94 -16.82 -58.22
CA THR A 39 -3.16 -17.64 -58.31
C THR A 39 -4.28 -17.11 -57.40
N LEU A 40 -3.95 -16.64 -56.20
CA LEU A 40 -4.93 -16.04 -55.28
C LEU A 40 -5.45 -14.69 -55.79
N GLN A 41 -4.61 -13.89 -56.45
CA GLN A 41 -5.00 -12.62 -57.07
C GLN A 41 -5.89 -12.84 -58.30
N GLU A 42 -5.57 -13.80 -59.16
CA GLU A 42 -6.39 -14.19 -60.31
C GLU A 42 -7.76 -14.72 -59.86
N PHE A 43 -7.79 -15.63 -58.87
CA PHE A 43 -9.04 -16.13 -58.31
C PHE A 43 -9.87 -15.02 -57.65
N ARG A 44 -9.22 -14.07 -56.98
CA ARG A 44 -9.88 -12.88 -56.42
C ARG A 44 -10.50 -12.02 -57.53
N ASP A 45 -9.82 -11.82 -58.65
CA ASP A 45 -10.34 -11.01 -59.76
C ASP A 45 -11.59 -11.62 -60.38
N GLU A 46 -11.66 -12.95 -60.45
CA GLU A 46 -12.83 -13.67 -60.91
C GLU A 46 -13.93 -13.78 -59.84
N ASN A 47 -13.56 -13.85 -58.54
CA ASN A 47 -14.46 -14.20 -57.44
C ASN A 47 -14.20 -13.36 -56.17
N PHE A 48 -14.25 -12.03 -56.27
CA PHE A 48 -13.86 -11.12 -55.18
C PHE A 48 -14.61 -11.38 -53.86
N LEU A 49 -15.95 -11.45 -53.92
CA LEU A 49 -16.81 -11.64 -52.74
C LEU A 49 -16.53 -12.96 -52.02
N LEU A 50 -16.38 -14.04 -52.78
CA LEU A 50 -16.08 -15.37 -52.24
C LEU A 50 -14.68 -15.39 -51.60
N THR A 51 -13.70 -14.79 -52.27
CA THR A 51 -12.32 -14.70 -51.78
C THR A 51 -12.24 -13.88 -50.49
N ALA A 52 -12.94 -12.74 -50.44
CA ALA A 52 -13.03 -11.91 -49.25
C ALA A 52 -13.73 -12.64 -48.09
N ALA A 53 -14.81 -13.38 -48.35
CA ALA A 53 -15.54 -14.14 -47.32
C ALA A 53 -14.68 -15.27 -46.73
N ILE A 54 -14.02 -16.06 -47.57
CA ILE A 54 -13.12 -17.15 -47.14
C ILE A 54 -11.97 -16.58 -46.32
N TYR A 55 -11.32 -15.54 -46.82
CA TYR A 55 -10.22 -14.86 -46.12
C TYR A 55 -10.67 -14.33 -44.76
N PHE A 56 -11.82 -13.64 -44.71
CA PHE A 56 -12.36 -13.06 -43.49
C PHE A 56 -12.67 -14.13 -42.43
N VAL A 57 -13.38 -15.19 -42.81
CA VAL A 57 -13.73 -16.30 -41.89
C VAL A 57 -12.48 -17.02 -41.41
N GLY A 58 -11.53 -17.31 -42.32
CA GLY A 58 -10.26 -17.93 -41.98
C GLY A 58 -9.44 -17.09 -40.99
N TYR A 59 -9.37 -15.78 -41.21
CA TYR A 59 -8.68 -14.86 -40.32
C TYR A 59 -9.34 -14.82 -38.94
N VAL A 60 -10.68 -14.69 -38.88
CA VAL A 60 -11.43 -14.70 -37.61
C VAL A 60 -11.15 -15.99 -36.84
N ALA A 61 -11.15 -17.14 -37.51
CA ALA A 61 -10.87 -18.43 -36.88
C ALA A 61 -9.45 -18.50 -36.29
N VAL A 62 -8.43 -18.10 -37.08
CA VAL A 62 -7.03 -18.06 -36.64
C VAL A 62 -6.84 -17.14 -35.44
N ALA A 63 -7.43 -15.94 -35.48
CA ALA A 63 -7.36 -14.98 -34.37
C ALA A 63 -8.14 -15.45 -33.12
N ALA A 64 -9.33 -16.06 -33.30
CA ALA A 64 -10.15 -16.59 -32.21
C ALA A 64 -9.49 -17.75 -31.48
N LEU A 65 -8.86 -18.66 -32.24
CA LEU A 65 -8.14 -19.82 -31.71
C LEU A 65 -6.72 -19.48 -31.28
N SER A 66 -6.28 -18.23 -31.47
CA SER A 66 -4.93 -17.78 -31.11
C SER A 66 -3.83 -18.60 -31.79
N LEU A 67 -4.08 -19.03 -33.02
CA LEU A 67 -3.13 -19.81 -33.83
C LEU A 67 -1.95 -18.92 -34.29
N PRO A 68 -0.73 -19.48 -34.41
CA PRO A 68 0.38 -18.77 -35.02
C PRO A 68 0.08 -18.46 -36.50
N GLY A 69 0.60 -17.35 -37.01
CA GLY A 69 0.47 -16.96 -38.43
C GLY A 69 -0.49 -15.80 -38.72
N ALA A 70 -1.11 -15.19 -37.69
CA ALA A 70 -1.94 -13.98 -37.87
C ALA A 70 -1.21 -12.84 -38.60
N LEU A 71 0.10 -12.65 -38.32
CA LEU A 71 0.94 -11.68 -39.01
C LEU A 71 1.02 -11.95 -40.53
N ILE A 72 1.22 -13.22 -40.90
CA ILE A 72 1.32 -13.65 -42.30
C ILE A 72 -0.02 -13.44 -43.00
N LEU A 73 -1.14 -13.74 -42.31
CA LEU A 73 -2.47 -13.44 -42.83
C LEU A 73 -2.69 -11.94 -43.03
N THR A 74 -2.23 -11.09 -42.09
CA THR A 74 -2.32 -9.63 -42.25
C THR A 74 -1.55 -9.15 -43.49
N LEU A 75 -0.33 -9.63 -43.71
CA LEU A 75 0.47 -9.32 -44.90
C LEU A 75 -0.22 -9.80 -46.18
N LEU A 76 -0.74 -11.04 -46.18
CA LEU A 76 -1.52 -11.61 -47.27
C LEU A 76 -2.78 -10.78 -47.59
N GLY A 77 -3.42 -10.20 -46.58
CA GLY A 77 -4.57 -9.31 -46.78
C GLY A 77 -4.22 -8.10 -47.63
N GLY A 78 -3.05 -7.51 -47.39
CA GLY A 78 -2.51 -6.43 -48.23
C GLY A 78 -2.07 -6.89 -49.61
N ALA A 79 -1.42 -8.05 -49.70
CA ALA A 79 -0.94 -8.59 -50.96
C ALA A 79 -2.08 -9.03 -51.91
N ILE A 80 -3.17 -9.59 -51.37
CA ILE A 80 -4.32 -10.06 -52.15
C ILE A 80 -5.28 -8.92 -52.46
N PHE A 81 -5.64 -8.08 -51.48
CA PHE A 81 -6.74 -7.11 -51.63
C PHE A 81 -6.27 -5.65 -51.79
N GLY A 82 -4.97 -5.40 -51.72
CA GLY A 82 -4.41 -4.04 -51.69
C GLY A 82 -4.70 -3.32 -50.37
N LEU A 83 -4.22 -2.07 -50.25
CA LEU A 83 -4.27 -1.33 -48.99
C LEU A 83 -5.69 -1.11 -48.46
N LEU A 84 -6.60 -0.60 -49.29
CA LEU A 84 -7.94 -0.20 -48.84
C LEU A 84 -8.79 -1.40 -48.40
N TRP A 85 -8.95 -2.40 -49.27
CA TRP A 85 -9.76 -3.58 -48.96
C TRP A 85 -9.07 -4.53 -47.97
N GLY A 86 -7.74 -4.65 -48.04
CA GLY A 86 -6.97 -5.41 -47.05
C GLY A 86 -7.11 -4.82 -45.65
N LEU A 87 -7.03 -3.49 -45.50
CA LEU A 87 -7.21 -2.81 -44.21
C LEU A 87 -8.62 -3.05 -43.66
N LEU A 88 -9.65 -2.92 -44.50
CA LEU A 88 -11.04 -3.12 -44.08
C LEU A 88 -11.26 -4.57 -43.61
N LEU A 89 -10.87 -5.56 -44.43
CA LEU A 89 -11.07 -6.97 -44.10
C LEU A 89 -10.29 -7.38 -42.85
N VAL A 90 -9.00 -7.04 -42.78
CA VAL A 90 -8.14 -7.41 -41.64
C VAL A 90 -8.57 -6.71 -40.36
N SER A 91 -8.92 -5.41 -40.42
CA SER A 91 -9.28 -4.67 -39.21
C SER A 91 -10.50 -5.28 -38.53
N PHE A 92 -11.56 -5.58 -39.28
CA PHE A 92 -12.76 -6.19 -38.71
C PHE A 92 -12.55 -7.66 -38.33
N ALA A 93 -11.90 -8.46 -39.19
CA ALA A 93 -11.64 -9.86 -38.89
C ALA A 93 -10.77 -10.05 -37.63
N SER A 94 -9.73 -9.23 -37.47
CA SER A 94 -8.85 -9.27 -36.30
C SER A 94 -9.55 -8.86 -35.02
N SER A 95 -10.37 -7.81 -35.02
CA SER A 95 -11.13 -7.38 -33.84
C SER A 95 -12.21 -8.38 -33.42
N ILE A 96 -12.92 -8.98 -34.38
CA ILE A 96 -13.92 -10.02 -34.10
C ILE A 96 -13.22 -11.27 -33.54
N GLY A 97 -12.18 -11.77 -34.21
CA GLY A 97 -11.41 -12.91 -33.73
C GLY A 97 -10.78 -12.67 -32.36
N ALA A 98 -10.20 -11.50 -32.12
CA ALA A 98 -9.69 -11.11 -30.80
C ALA A 98 -10.79 -11.13 -29.73
N THR A 99 -11.99 -10.68 -30.06
CA THR A 99 -13.14 -10.69 -29.15
C THR A 99 -13.62 -12.10 -28.85
N CYS A 100 -13.61 -13.01 -29.83
CA CYS A 100 -13.89 -14.43 -29.60
C CYS A 100 -12.87 -15.06 -28.65
N SER A 101 -11.56 -14.85 -28.89
CA SER A 101 -10.48 -15.33 -28.00
C SER A 101 -10.64 -14.78 -26.57
N PHE A 102 -10.94 -13.49 -26.45
CA PHE A 102 -11.24 -12.83 -25.18
C PHE A 102 -12.43 -13.46 -24.44
N LEU A 103 -13.53 -13.74 -25.14
CA LEU A 103 -14.72 -14.35 -24.55
C LEU A 103 -14.48 -15.80 -24.11
N VAL A 104 -13.71 -16.56 -24.90
CA VAL A 104 -13.29 -17.92 -24.54
C VAL A 104 -12.44 -17.90 -23.27
N SER A 105 -11.43 -17.03 -23.20
CA SER A 105 -10.61 -16.85 -21.99
C SER A 105 -11.47 -16.46 -20.78
N ARG A 106 -12.38 -15.51 -20.96
CA ARG A 106 -13.31 -15.07 -19.91
C ARG A 106 -14.17 -16.21 -19.38
N LEU A 107 -14.72 -17.03 -20.27
CA LEU A 107 -15.61 -18.12 -19.89
C LEU A 107 -14.87 -19.26 -19.21
N LEU A 108 -13.69 -19.62 -19.72
CA LEU A 108 -12.96 -20.80 -19.28
C LEU A 108 -12.05 -20.53 -18.08
N LEU A 109 -11.37 -19.38 -18.04
CA LEU A 109 -10.23 -19.14 -17.16
C LEU A 109 -10.49 -18.09 -16.08
N ARG A 110 -11.36 -17.09 -16.32
CA ARG A 110 -11.52 -15.94 -15.40
C ARG A 110 -11.82 -16.35 -13.97
N GLU A 111 -12.81 -17.20 -13.74
CA GLU A 111 -13.20 -17.65 -12.38
C GLU A 111 -12.03 -18.32 -11.65
N TRP A 112 -11.33 -19.23 -12.33
CA TRP A 112 -10.20 -19.97 -11.77
C TRP A 112 -8.98 -19.07 -11.51
N VAL A 113 -8.70 -18.14 -12.42
CA VAL A 113 -7.59 -17.19 -12.26
C VAL A 113 -7.89 -16.22 -11.12
N GLN A 114 -9.10 -15.67 -11.06
CA GLN A 114 -9.49 -14.72 -10.02
C GLN A 114 -9.55 -15.38 -8.64
N SER A 115 -9.95 -16.65 -8.54
CA SER A 115 -9.93 -17.36 -7.26
C SER A 115 -8.51 -17.71 -6.78
N ARG A 116 -7.58 -17.98 -7.70
CA ARG A 116 -6.20 -18.38 -7.36
C ARG A 116 -5.22 -17.23 -7.20
N PHE A 117 -5.43 -16.12 -7.92
CA PHE A 117 -4.52 -14.98 -7.99
C PHE A 117 -5.20 -13.63 -7.69
N GLY A 118 -6.37 -13.66 -7.04
CA GLY A 118 -7.23 -12.49 -6.80
C GLY A 118 -6.49 -11.30 -6.19
N ASP A 119 -5.67 -11.51 -5.16
CA ASP A 119 -4.98 -10.39 -4.49
C ASP A 119 -3.92 -9.72 -5.35
N TYR A 120 -3.20 -10.50 -6.18
CA TYR A 120 -2.25 -9.96 -7.15
C TYR A 120 -2.97 -9.20 -8.27
N LEU A 121 -4.18 -9.65 -8.63
CA LEU A 121 -5.00 -9.06 -9.69
C LEU A 121 -5.89 -7.92 -9.20
N ALA A 122 -6.16 -7.79 -7.91
CA ALA A 122 -7.09 -6.78 -7.37
C ALA A 122 -6.66 -5.34 -7.72
N PRO A 123 -5.39 -4.94 -7.59
CA PRO A 123 -4.93 -3.62 -8.05
C PRO A 123 -5.10 -3.45 -9.57
N ILE A 124 -4.89 -4.52 -10.35
CA ILE A 124 -5.03 -4.50 -11.81
C ILE A 124 -6.51 -4.35 -12.19
N ASN A 125 -7.40 -5.13 -11.58
CA ASN A 125 -8.85 -5.08 -11.79
C ASN A 125 -9.37 -3.67 -11.47
N LYS A 126 -9.00 -3.10 -10.32
CA LYS A 126 -9.39 -1.74 -9.93
C LYS A 126 -8.88 -0.69 -10.92
N GLY A 127 -7.64 -0.85 -11.42
CA GLY A 127 -7.10 -0.02 -12.49
C GLY A 127 -7.87 -0.14 -13.81
N ILE A 128 -8.25 -1.36 -14.21
CA ILE A 128 -9.04 -1.62 -15.42
C ILE A 128 -10.49 -1.12 -15.28
N GLU A 129 -11.07 -1.12 -14.09
CA GLU A 129 -12.40 -0.54 -13.84
C GLU A 129 -12.38 0.99 -14.00
N LYS A 130 -11.32 1.66 -13.52
CA LYS A 130 -11.15 3.11 -13.64
C LYS A 130 -10.80 3.54 -15.07
N ASP A 131 -9.79 2.89 -15.68
CA ASP A 131 -9.15 3.34 -16.93
C ASP A 131 -8.95 2.21 -17.98
N GLY A 132 -9.73 1.11 -17.92
CA GLY A 132 -9.49 -0.09 -18.73
C GLY A 132 -9.47 0.11 -20.24
N ASN A 133 -10.32 1.00 -20.76
CA ASN A 133 -10.32 1.37 -22.17
C ASN A 133 -8.98 1.99 -22.58
N PHE A 134 -8.42 2.83 -21.72
CA PHE A 134 -7.15 3.49 -21.97
C PHE A 134 -5.97 2.51 -21.90
N TYR A 135 -5.95 1.62 -20.90
CA TYR A 135 -4.92 0.58 -20.81
C TYR A 135 -4.91 -0.33 -22.03
N LEU A 136 -6.08 -0.80 -22.46
CA LEU A 136 -6.20 -1.63 -23.65
C LEU A 136 -5.75 -0.90 -24.91
N PHE A 137 -6.17 0.35 -25.09
CA PHE A 137 -5.74 1.18 -26.23
C PHE A 137 -4.22 1.30 -26.28
N SER A 138 -3.60 1.62 -25.14
CA SER A 138 -2.15 1.76 -25.01
C SER A 138 -1.42 0.46 -25.37
N ILE A 139 -1.88 -0.68 -24.86
CA ILE A 139 -1.28 -1.99 -25.16
C ILE A 139 -1.40 -2.35 -26.65
N ARG A 140 -2.53 -2.02 -27.30
CA ARG A 140 -2.72 -2.27 -28.74
C ARG A 140 -1.84 -1.42 -29.63
N MET A 141 -1.46 -0.22 -29.18
CA MET A 141 -0.47 0.60 -29.86
C MET A 141 0.96 0.06 -29.71
N VAL A 142 1.23 -0.81 -28.72
CA VAL A 142 2.55 -1.38 -28.45
C VAL A 142 2.73 -2.73 -29.16
N PRO A 143 3.55 -2.82 -30.22
CA PRO A 143 3.73 -4.05 -30.98
C PRO A 143 4.59 -5.11 -30.26
N LEU A 144 5.15 -4.78 -29.09
CA LEU A 144 5.97 -5.67 -28.27
C LEU A 144 5.16 -6.84 -27.68
N PHE A 145 3.86 -6.64 -27.44
CA PHE A 145 3.01 -7.67 -26.84
C PHE A 145 2.42 -8.58 -27.92
N PRO A 146 2.61 -9.92 -27.84
CA PRO A 146 1.97 -10.84 -28.75
C PRO A 146 0.46 -10.64 -28.79
N PHE A 147 -0.09 -10.47 -30.00
CA PHE A 147 -1.50 -10.14 -30.24
C PHE A 147 -2.47 -11.06 -29.49
N PHE A 148 -2.22 -12.37 -29.50
CA PHE A 148 -3.07 -13.35 -28.83
C PHE A 148 -3.03 -13.22 -27.31
N MET A 149 -1.89 -12.85 -26.74
CA MET A 149 -1.70 -12.76 -25.30
C MET A 149 -2.56 -11.64 -24.71
N VAL A 150 -2.64 -10.50 -25.41
CA VAL A 150 -3.51 -9.37 -24.99
C VAL A 150 -4.99 -9.80 -24.96
N ASN A 151 -5.44 -10.56 -25.96
CA ASN A 151 -6.82 -11.05 -26.04
C ASN A 151 -7.18 -11.92 -24.84
N LEU A 152 -6.31 -12.90 -24.55
CA LEU A 152 -6.49 -13.85 -23.46
C LEU A 152 -6.45 -13.16 -22.10
N LEU A 153 -5.43 -12.31 -21.85
CA LEU A 153 -5.24 -11.63 -20.57
C LEU A 153 -6.40 -10.67 -20.25
N MET A 154 -6.85 -9.90 -21.23
CA MET A 154 -7.96 -8.97 -21.03
C MET A 154 -9.26 -9.70 -20.72
N GLY A 155 -9.46 -10.92 -21.23
CA GLY A 155 -10.61 -11.78 -20.90
C GLY A 155 -10.72 -12.09 -19.40
N LEU A 156 -9.59 -12.09 -18.70
CA LEU A 156 -9.50 -12.35 -17.25
C LEU A 156 -9.86 -11.11 -16.41
N THR A 157 -9.91 -9.93 -17.00
CA THR A 157 -10.13 -8.64 -16.30
C THR A 157 -11.62 -8.24 -16.31
N PRO A 158 -12.03 -7.18 -15.56
CA PRO A 158 -13.42 -6.68 -15.54
C PRO A 158 -13.87 -5.93 -16.80
N ILE A 159 -12.98 -5.65 -17.78
CA ILE A 159 -13.32 -4.80 -18.92
C ILE A 159 -14.55 -5.32 -19.71
N PRO A 160 -15.54 -4.48 -20.07
CA PRO A 160 -16.68 -4.93 -20.85
C PRO A 160 -16.28 -5.44 -22.24
N ALA A 161 -16.93 -6.49 -22.75
CA ALA A 161 -16.64 -7.03 -24.09
C ALA A 161 -16.85 -5.99 -25.21
N ARG A 162 -17.87 -5.14 -25.06
CA ARG A 162 -18.14 -4.01 -25.97
C ARG A 162 -16.96 -3.03 -25.99
N SER A 163 -16.47 -2.65 -24.81
CA SER A 163 -15.30 -1.79 -24.69
C SER A 163 -14.07 -2.43 -25.32
N PHE A 164 -13.84 -3.72 -25.05
CA PHE A 164 -12.72 -4.45 -25.63
C PHE A 164 -12.74 -4.44 -27.17
N TYR A 165 -13.90 -4.67 -27.77
CA TYR A 165 -14.07 -4.64 -29.23
C TYR A 165 -13.80 -3.24 -29.81
N ILE A 166 -14.48 -2.21 -29.30
CA ILE A 166 -14.37 -0.84 -29.83
C ILE A 166 -12.93 -0.33 -29.72
N VAL A 167 -12.32 -0.52 -28.55
CA VAL A 167 -10.95 -0.07 -28.30
C VAL A 167 -9.94 -0.86 -29.12
N SER A 168 -10.13 -2.18 -29.27
CA SER A 168 -9.24 -2.98 -30.14
C SER A 168 -9.37 -2.56 -31.60
N GLN A 169 -10.60 -2.31 -32.09
CA GLN A 169 -10.82 -1.83 -33.45
C GLN A 169 -10.07 -0.54 -33.74
N ILE A 170 -10.16 0.44 -32.83
CA ILE A 170 -9.48 1.74 -33.01
C ILE A 170 -7.97 1.60 -32.78
N GLY A 171 -7.56 0.93 -31.70
CA GLY A 171 -6.14 0.83 -31.29
C GLY A 171 -5.28 -0.02 -32.22
N MET A 172 -5.87 -0.99 -32.93
CA MET A 172 -5.15 -1.84 -33.88
C MET A 172 -5.16 -1.26 -35.30
N LEU A 173 -6.09 -0.37 -35.64
CA LEU A 173 -6.29 0.13 -37.01
C LEU A 173 -4.99 0.64 -37.64
N MET A 174 -4.22 1.43 -36.88
CA MET A 174 -2.95 2.01 -37.35
C MET A 174 -1.87 0.94 -37.58
N GLY A 175 -1.72 -0.01 -36.63
CA GLY A 175 -0.78 -1.12 -36.78
C GLY A 175 -1.16 -2.03 -37.95
N THR A 176 -2.46 -2.33 -38.08
CA THR A 176 -3.01 -3.06 -39.22
C THR A 176 -2.72 -2.35 -40.53
N ALA A 177 -2.89 -1.03 -40.61
CA ALA A 177 -2.57 -0.26 -41.81
C ALA A 177 -1.10 -0.39 -42.20
N VAL A 178 -0.17 -0.32 -41.23
CA VAL A 178 1.27 -0.49 -41.49
C VAL A 178 1.58 -1.89 -42.03
N TYR A 179 1.06 -2.95 -41.41
CA TYR A 179 1.31 -4.32 -41.86
C TYR A 179 0.62 -4.64 -43.20
N VAL A 180 -0.63 -4.19 -43.40
CA VAL A 180 -1.33 -4.36 -44.68
C VAL A 180 -0.57 -3.61 -45.79
N ASN A 181 -0.08 -2.40 -45.53
CA ASN A 181 0.73 -1.66 -46.50
C ASN A 181 2.05 -2.38 -46.80
N ALA A 182 2.74 -2.89 -45.77
CA ALA A 182 3.93 -3.70 -45.97
C ALA A 182 3.63 -4.95 -46.83
N GLY A 183 2.47 -5.58 -46.61
CA GLY A 183 1.98 -6.71 -47.41
C GLY A 183 1.72 -6.37 -48.87
N SER A 184 1.09 -5.22 -49.16
CA SER A 184 0.86 -4.77 -50.55
C SER A 184 2.16 -4.47 -51.29
N GLU A 185 3.19 -3.98 -50.58
CA GLU A 185 4.52 -3.75 -51.13
C GLU A 185 5.31 -5.06 -51.31
N LEU A 186 5.19 -6.01 -50.37
CA LEU A 186 5.80 -7.34 -50.42
C LEU A 186 5.38 -8.14 -51.67
N ALA A 187 4.17 -7.92 -52.17
CA ALA A 187 3.69 -8.51 -53.42
C ALA A 187 4.45 -8.01 -54.66
N GLN A 188 5.21 -6.92 -54.56
CA GLN A 188 5.94 -6.30 -55.68
C GLN A 188 7.47 -6.55 -55.64
N ILE A 189 8.01 -7.23 -54.62
CA ILE A 189 9.46 -7.38 -54.42
C ILE A 189 9.98 -8.69 -55.02
N SER A 190 10.88 -8.59 -56.00
CA SER A 190 11.50 -9.72 -56.72
C SER A 190 12.95 -10.05 -56.30
N SER A 191 13.52 -9.43 -55.25
CA SER A 191 14.87 -9.79 -54.76
C SER A 191 15.16 -9.45 -53.27
N LEU A 192 16.13 -10.19 -52.69
CA LEU A 192 16.53 -10.11 -51.27
C LEU A 192 17.12 -8.75 -50.83
N SER A 193 17.65 -7.93 -51.74
CA SER A 193 18.16 -6.58 -51.40
C SER A 193 17.05 -5.56 -51.13
N GLY A 194 15.78 -5.89 -51.40
CA GLY A 194 14.61 -5.06 -51.09
C GLY A 194 14.06 -5.24 -49.67
N MET A 195 14.53 -6.25 -48.91
CA MET A 195 14.04 -6.52 -47.55
C MET A 195 14.51 -5.52 -46.49
N VAL A 196 15.57 -4.75 -46.77
CA VAL A 196 16.07 -3.66 -45.91
C VAL A 196 15.88 -2.33 -46.64
N SER A 197 14.65 -2.06 -47.08
CA SER A 197 14.31 -0.76 -47.65
C SER A 197 14.14 0.28 -46.53
N GLY A 198 14.51 1.54 -46.76
CA GLY A 198 14.29 2.65 -45.83
C GLY A 198 12.87 2.69 -45.22
N PRO A 199 11.81 2.41 -46.00
CA PRO A 199 10.44 2.28 -45.49
C PRO A 199 10.22 1.15 -44.46
N VAL A 200 10.90 0.00 -44.58
CA VAL A 200 10.80 -1.11 -43.61
C VAL A 200 11.49 -0.74 -42.30
N ILE A 201 12.69 -0.16 -42.36
CA ILE A 201 13.39 0.35 -41.17
C ILE A 201 12.56 1.45 -40.50
N PHE A 202 12.01 2.38 -41.28
CA PHE A 202 11.14 3.43 -40.76
C PHE A 202 9.90 2.84 -40.06
N SER A 203 9.26 1.83 -40.65
CA SER A 203 8.12 1.13 -40.04
C SER A 203 8.48 0.42 -38.73
N LEU A 204 9.67 -0.21 -38.66
CA LEU A 204 10.19 -0.86 -37.44
C LEU A 204 10.57 0.14 -36.33
N VAL A 205 11.15 1.28 -36.68
CA VAL A 205 11.42 2.38 -35.74
C VAL A 205 10.11 2.99 -35.25
N LEU A 206 9.15 3.20 -36.15
CA LEU A 206 7.82 3.71 -35.80
C LEU A 206 7.11 2.75 -34.85
N LEU A 207 7.20 1.44 -35.06
CA LEU A 207 6.72 0.40 -34.14
C LEU A 207 7.34 0.51 -32.72
N GLY A 208 8.59 0.92 -32.58
CA GLY A 208 9.26 1.11 -31.27
C GLY A 208 8.98 2.45 -30.60
N VAL A 209 8.87 3.54 -31.38
CA VAL A 209 8.71 4.92 -30.86
C VAL A 209 7.24 5.28 -30.60
N PHE A 210 6.33 4.80 -31.45
CA PHE A 210 4.90 5.08 -31.37
C PHE A 210 4.23 4.72 -30.03
N PRO A 211 4.59 3.62 -29.35
CA PRO A 211 4.05 3.29 -28.02
C PRO A 211 4.44 4.31 -26.95
N LEU A 212 5.67 4.80 -27.01
CA LEU A 212 6.20 5.80 -26.07
C LEU A 212 5.52 7.15 -26.33
N VAL A 213 5.36 7.52 -27.61
CA VAL A 213 4.64 8.72 -28.02
C VAL A 213 3.16 8.63 -27.64
N GLY A 214 2.49 7.50 -27.85
CA GLY A 214 1.10 7.28 -27.45
C GLY A 214 0.91 7.42 -25.94
N LYS A 215 1.79 6.81 -25.13
CA LYS A 215 1.78 6.95 -23.68
C LYS A 215 2.02 8.40 -23.23
N LEU A 216 2.96 9.10 -23.86
CA LEU A 216 3.24 10.52 -23.59
C LEU A 216 2.05 11.41 -23.95
N ILE A 217 1.43 11.19 -25.12
CA ILE A 217 0.25 11.94 -25.58
C ILE A 217 -0.88 11.75 -24.57
N VAL A 218 -1.22 10.52 -24.20
CA VAL A 218 -2.37 10.33 -23.31
C VAL A 218 -2.12 10.85 -21.90
N ASN A 219 -0.92 10.64 -21.35
CA ASN A 219 -0.54 11.24 -20.07
C ASN A 219 -0.65 12.78 -20.15
N THR A 220 -0.24 13.37 -21.26
CA THR A 220 -0.34 14.83 -21.48
C THR A 220 -1.79 15.27 -21.60
N LEU A 221 -2.64 14.53 -22.32
CA LEU A 221 -4.07 14.84 -22.47
C LEU A 221 -4.82 14.74 -21.13
N GLN A 222 -4.53 13.73 -20.31
CA GLN A 222 -5.12 13.59 -18.97
C GLN A 222 -4.67 14.73 -18.04
N LYS A 223 -3.36 15.03 -18.00
CA LYS A 223 -2.82 16.18 -17.26
C LYS A 223 -3.50 17.47 -17.69
N ASN A 224 -3.60 17.70 -19.00
CA ASN A 224 -4.19 18.91 -19.56
C ASN A 224 -5.69 19.01 -19.26
N LYS A 225 -6.40 17.90 -19.11
CA LYS A 225 -7.83 17.89 -18.73
C LYS A 225 -8.03 18.36 -17.30
N THR A 226 -7.29 17.79 -16.33
CA THR A 226 -7.42 18.17 -14.91
C THR A 226 -6.91 19.59 -14.65
N MET A 227 -5.89 20.01 -15.40
CA MET A 227 -5.35 21.37 -15.31
C MET A 227 -6.15 22.39 -16.14
N LYS A 228 -7.18 21.95 -16.89
CA LYS A 228 -8.00 22.80 -17.76
C LYS A 228 -8.86 23.71 -16.89
N GLY A 229 -8.52 25.00 -16.86
CA GLY A 229 -9.20 26.00 -16.05
C GLY A 229 -8.25 26.81 -15.16
N PHE A 230 -7.04 26.30 -14.93
CA PHE A 230 -6.03 26.99 -14.12
C PHE A 230 -4.98 27.65 -15.03
N ALA A 231 -4.87 28.97 -14.92
CA ALA A 231 -3.85 29.72 -15.64
C ALA A 231 -2.47 29.49 -15.00
N LYS A 232 -1.53 28.92 -15.75
CA LYS A 232 -0.17 28.71 -15.27
C LYS A 232 0.59 30.05 -15.20
N PRO A 233 1.17 30.43 -14.05
CA PRO A 233 1.99 31.62 -13.92
C PRO A 233 3.22 31.60 -14.85
N LYS A 234 3.67 32.78 -15.30
CA LYS A 234 4.90 32.94 -16.13
C LYS A 234 6.17 32.65 -15.35
N SER A 235 6.17 33.00 -14.07
CA SER A 235 7.24 32.77 -13.09
C SER A 235 6.60 32.26 -11.79
N PHE A 236 7.40 31.58 -10.97
CA PHE A 236 6.96 31.06 -9.67
C PHE A 236 7.81 31.67 -8.57
N ASP A 237 7.18 32.04 -7.46
CA ASP A 237 7.85 32.54 -6.26
C ASP A 237 8.66 31.42 -5.58
N ALA A 238 8.16 30.18 -5.63
CA ALA A 238 8.80 29.02 -5.04
C ALA A 238 8.81 27.80 -5.99
N ASN A 239 9.76 26.88 -5.76
CA ASN A 239 9.73 25.56 -6.38
C ASN A 239 8.67 24.68 -5.73
N VAL A 240 8.56 24.73 -4.41
CA VAL A 240 7.60 23.94 -3.64
C VAL A 240 7.06 24.72 -2.45
N VAL A 241 5.76 24.63 -2.23
CA VAL A 241 5.08 25.06 -1.01
C VAL A 241 4.67 23.81 -0.25
N VAL A 242 5.09 23.72 1.02
CA VAL A 242 4.72 22.64 1.93
C VAL A 242 3.70 23.19 2.92
N ILE A 243 2.55 22.52 3.06
CA ILE A 243 1.47 22.94 3.94
C ILE A 243 1.41 21.98 5.13
N GLY A 244 1.72 22.49 6.32
CA GLY A 244 1.83 21.75 7.58
C GLY A 244 3.28 21.57 8.01
N GLY A 245 3.60 21.99 9.23
CA GLY A 245 4.89 21.93 9.93
C GLY A 245 5.00 20.77 10.91
N GLY A 246 4.24 19.68 10.71
CA GLY A 246 4.45 18.39 11.37
C GLY A 246 5.54 17.55 10.69
N SER A 247 5.81 16.34 11.18
CA SER A 247 6.96 15.53 10.74
C SER A 247 7.04 15.33 9.22
N ALA A 248 5.91 15.09 8.53
CA ALA A 248 5.91 14.94 7.06
C ALA A 248 6.35 16.22 6.34
N GLY A 249 5.85 17.38 6.79
CA GLY A 249 6.15 18.66 6.17
C GLY A 249 7.57 19.14 6.47
N LEU A 250 8.01 18.97 7.72
CA LEU A 250 9.39 19.26 8.12
C LEU A 250 10.41 18.43 7.32
N VAL A 251 10.19 17.12 7.19
CA VAL A 251 11.06 16.26 6.37
C VAL A 251 11.00 16.65 4.89
N SER A 252 9.82 16.98 4.37
CA SER A 252 9.67 17.42 2.98
C SER A 252 10.45 18.72 2.70
N ALA A 253 10.36 19.69 3.62
CA ALA A 253 11.06 20.96 3.50
C ALA A 253 12.58 20.80 3.58
N ILE A 254 13.09 19.97 4.50
CA ILE A 254 14.53 19.65 4.60
C ILE A 254 15.05 19.03 3.30
N ILE A 255 14.35 18.05 2.75
CA ILE A 255 14.75 17.38 1.51
C ILE A 255 14.76 18.38 0.35
N ALA A 256 13.73 19.22 0.24
CA ALA A 256 13.62 20.19 -0.83
C ALA A 256 14.72 21.26 -0.79
N VAL A 257 14.97 21.84 0.39
CA VAL A 257 16.04 22.83 0.55
C VAL A 257 17.43 22.22 0.37
N GLY A 258 17.62 20.96 0.79
CA GLY A 258 18.83 20.19 0.55
C GLY A 258 19.11 19.99 -0.95
N ALA A 259 18.07 19.80 -1.74
CA ALA A 259 18.11 19.79 -3.21
C ALA A 259 18.23 21.19 -3.85
N LYS A 260 18.48 22.24 -3.04
CA LYS A 260 18.63 23.64 -3.45
C LYS A 260 17.37 24.23 -4.09
N ALA A 261 16.21 23.66 -3.82
CA ALA A 261 14.93 24.22 -4.23
C ALA A 261 14.55 25.42 -3.35
N LYS A 262 13.91 26.44 -3.94
CA LYS A 262 13.28 27.50 -3.15
C LYS A 262 12.00 26.96 -2.53
N THR A 263 12.00 26.82 -1.21
CA THR A 263 10.96 26.13 -0.44
C THR A 263 10.28 27.08 0.52
N VAL A 264 8.95 27.10 0.48
CA VAL A 264 8.12 27.80 1.47
C VAL A 264 7.40 26.75 2.30
N LEU A 265 7.47 26.86 3.63
CA LEU A 265 6.75 26.00 4.57
C LEU A 265 5.71 26.84 5.31
N VAL A 266 4.44 26.42 5.26
CA VAL A 266 3.32 27.11 5.90
C VAL A 266 2.83 26.30 7.09
N GLU A 267 2.76 26.92 8.27
CA GLU A 267 2.21 26.30 9.49
C GLU A 267 1.29 27.28 10.22
N LYS A 268 0.10 26.83 10.63
CA LYS A 268 -0.91 27.67 11.28
C LYS A 268 -0.83 27.69 12.80
N HIS A 269 -0.17 26.71 13.40
CA HIS A 269 -0.01 26.50 14.84
C HIS A 269 1.49 26.44 15.20
N LYS A 270 1.87 25.54 16.12
CA LYS A 270 3.25 25.29 16.52
C LYS A 270 3.93 24.33 15.55
N MET A 271 5.20 24.60 15.27
CA MET A 271 6.05 23.67 14.53
C MET A 271 6.26 22.35 15.29
N GLY A 272 6.62 21.30 14.56
CA GLY A 272 6.74 19.92 15.10
C GLY A 272 5.43 19.14 15.05
N GLY A 273 4.29 19.82 14.83
CA GLY A 273 2.98 19.20 14.67
C GLY A 273 2.54 18.39 15.90
N ASP A 274 1.68 17.41 15.68
CA ASP A 274 1.16 16.54 16.74
C ASP A 274 2.26 15.72 17.42
N CYS A 275 3.16 15.09 16.67
CA CYS A 275 4.18 14.19 17.22
C CYS A 275 4.99 14.81 18.38
N LEU A 276 5.46 16.05 18.18
CA LEU A 276 6.21 16.78 19.20
C LEU A 276 5.30 17.33 20.29
N ASN A 277 4.19 17.98 19.93
CA ASN A 277 3.44 18.83 20.85
C ASN A 277 2.34 18.07 21.62
N THR A 278 1.66 17.12 20.98
CA THR A 278 0.45 16.47 21.52
C THR A 278 0.40 14.94 21.32
N GLY A 279 1.45 14.34 20.77
CA GLY A 279 1.44 12.95 20.32
C GLY A 279 2.52 12.11 20.98
N CYS A 280 3.51 11.71 20.19
CA CYS A 280 4.51 10.72 20.58
C CYS A 280 5.40 11.18 21.74
N VAL A 281 5.99 12.38 21.66
CA VAL A 281 6.88 12.88 22.72
C VAL A 281 6.19 12.96 24.08
N PRO A 282 5.01 13.60 24.23
CA PRO A 282 4.33 13.66 25.51
C PRO A 282 3.85 12.30 26.01
N SER A 283 3.26 11.47 25.15
CA SER A 283 2.79 10.12 25.54
C SER A 283 3.94 9.25 26.05
N LYS A 284 5.08 9.20 25.35
CA LYS A 284 6.20 8.33 25.74
C LYS A 284 6.87 8.87 27.01
N SER A 285 6.81 10.18 27.24
CA SER A 285 7.27 10.81 28.48
C SER A 285 6.40 10.40 29.68
N ILE A 286 5.07 10.49 29.60
CA ILE A 286 4.18 10.13 30.71
C ILE A 286 4.15 8.61 30.96
N ILE A 287 4.18 7.78 29.90
CA ILE A 287 4.28 6.31 29.99
C ILE A 287 5.52 5.94 30.81
N ARG A 288 6.67 6.60 30.55
CA ARG A 288 7.88 6.34 31.33
C ARG A 288 7.71 6.68 32.81
N SER A 289 7.07 7.80 33.16
CA SER A 289 6.77 8.13 34.56
C SER A 289 5.87 7.07 35.21
N GLY A 290 4.82 6.64 34.51
CA GLY A 290 3.93 5.55 34.97
C GLY A 290 4.69 4.24 35.17
N ARG A 291 5.57 3.87 34.24
CA ARG A 291 6.37 2.63 34.34
C ARG A 291 7.28 2.63 35.58
N ILE A 292 7.82 3.77 36.00
CA ILE A 292 8.56 3.88 37.27
C ILE A 292 7.66 3.56 38.47
N MET A 293 6.41 4.05 38.50
CA MET A 293 5.47 3.71 39.56
C MET A 293 5.09 2.22 39.56
N SER A 294 4.99 1.60 38.37
CA SER A 294 4.82 0.14 38.26
C SER A 294 5.98 -0.61 38.92
N TYR A 295 7.24 -0.22 38.63
CA TYR A 295 8.41 -0.82 39.27
C TYR A 295 8.46 -0.61 40.78
N ILE A 296 8.04 0.57 41.28
CA ILE A 296 7.97 0.82 42.72
C ILE A 296 6.94 -0.12 43.38
N ARG A 297 5.78 -0.36 42.76
CA ARG A 297 4.79 -1.31 43.28
C ARG A 297 5.29 -2.76 43.25
N ARG A 298 6.07 -3.11 42.22
CA ARG A 298 6.67 -4.43 42.02
C ARG A 298 8.02 -4.60 42.74
N ALA A 299 8.48 -3.62 43.51
CA ALA A 299 9.84 -3.60 44.06
C ALA A 299 10.18 -4.82 44.95
N ARG A 300 9.17 -5.43 45.57
CA ARG A 300 9.32 -6.68 46.34
C ARG A 300 9.75 -7.87 45.49
N GLU A 301 9.37 -7.91 44.21
CA GLU A 301 9.84 -8.91 43.23
C GLU A 301 11.37 -8.84 43.08
N TYR A 302 11.96 -7.67 43.34
CA TYR A 302 13.40 -7.39 43.28
C TYR A 302 14.08 -7.37 44.66
N GLY A 303 13.40 -7.85 45.71
CA GLY A 303 13.96 -7.91 47.06
C GLY A 303 13.99 -6.57 47.81
N LEU A 304 13.23 -5.57 47.35
CA LEU A 304 13.12 -4.26 48.01
C LEU A 304 11.80 -4.20 48.79
N THR A 305 11.86 -4.15 50.13
CA THR A 305 10.68 -4.35 51.00
C THR A 305 9.83 -3.11 51.24
N ASP A 306 10.45 -1.93 51.31
CA ASP A 306 9.83 -0.67 51.76
C ASP A 306 9.88 0.44 50.69
N ALA A 307 9.87 0.05 49.41
CA ALA A 307 9.80 1.00 48.32
C ALA A 307 8.40 1.61 48.22
N SER A 308 8.32 2.94 48.28
CA SER A 308 7.09 3.70 48.04
C SER A 308 7.42 5.06 47.45
N ALA A 309 6.47 5.65 46.72
CA ALA A 309 6.55 7.01 46.21
C ALA A 309 5.15 7.62 46.11
N ALA A 310 5.07 8.93 46.33
CA ALA A 310 3.88 9.72 46.06
C ALA A 310 3.99 10.36 44.68
N VAL A 311 2.90 10.34 43.91
CA VAL A 311 2.86 10.96 42.58
C VAL A 311 2.51 12.44 42.74
N ASP A 312 3.47 13.31 42.43
CA ASP A 312 3.22 14.73 42.15
C ASP A 312 2.86 14.88 40.67
N PHE A 313 1.57 14.86 40.38
CA PHE A 313 1.07 14.89 39.00
C PHE A 313 1.39 16.21 38.26
N PRO A 314 1.28 17.40 38.88
CA PRO A 314 1.83 18.63 38.32
C PRO A 314 3.29 18.48 37.88
N ALA A 315 4.16 17.95 38.75
CA ALA A 315 5.58 17.75 38.40
C ALA A 315 5.80 16.73 37.27
N VAL A 316 4.95 15.68 37.18
CA VAL A 316 4.97 14.74 36.05
C VAL A 316 4.64 15.45 34.74
N MET A 317 3.63 16.31 34.75
CA MET A 317 3.24 17.10 33.56
C MET A 317 4.27 18.18 33.22
N ASP A 318 4.88 18.82 34.21
CA ASP A 318 5.98 19.76 33.97
C ASP A 318 7.20 19.06 33.35
N ARG A 319 7.50 17.82 33.75
CA ARG A 319 8.52 17.00 33.09
C ARG A 319 8.15 16.74 31.62
N VAL A 320 6.89 16.39 31.32
CA VAL A 320 6.42 16.19 29.94
C VAL A 320 6.67 17.46 29.10
N GLN A 321 6.25 18.62 29.61
CA GLN A 321 6.44 19.90 28.94
C GLN A 321 7.93 20.28 28.81
N GLY A 322 8.74 19.95 29.81
CA GLY A 322 10.19 20.13 29.79
C GLY A 322 10.87 19.31 28.68
N VAL A 323 10.46 18.06 28.48
CA VAL A 323 10.97 17.22 27.38
C VAL A 323 10.60 17.81 26.01
N ILE A 324 9.36 18.27 25.84
CA ILE A 324 8.92 18.96 24.61
C ILE A 324 9.82 20.17 24.35
N LYS A 325 10.03 21.02 25.35
CA LYS A 325 10.84 22.25 25.24
C LYS A 325 12.31 21.98 24.88
N ILE A 326 12.87 20.85 25.32
CA ILE A 326 14.24 20.45 24.96
C ILE A 326 14.33 20.07 23.48
N ILE A 327 13.29 19.45 22.92
CA ILE A 327 13.26 18.95 21.54
C ILE A 327 12.80 20.04 20.56
N GLU A 328 11.88 20.92 20.96
CA GLU A 328 11.28 21.99 20.13
C GLU A 328 12.27 22.81 19.29
N PRO A 329 13.47 23.19 19.77
CA PRO A 329 14.46 23.88 18.94
C PRO A 329 14.89 23.11 17.68
N HIS A 330 14.73 21.79 17.68
CA HIS A 330 14.99 20.97 16.50
C HIS A 330 13.93 21.09 15.41
N ASP A 331 12.72 21.54 15.75
CA ASP A 331 11.63 21.70 14.78
C ASP A 331 11.27 23.18 14.56
N SER A 332 12.02 24.11 15.15
CA SER A 332 11.66 25.52 15.19
C SER A 332 11.77 26.27 13.85
N VAL A 333 11.06 27.39 13.76
CA VAL A 333 11.13 28.32 12.63
C VAL A 333 12.56 28.79 12.37
N GLU A 334 13.32 29.10 13.44
CA GLU A 334 14.70 29.58 13.36
C GLU A 334 15.61 28.53 12.72
N ARG A 335 15.48 27.26 13.11
CA ARG A 335 16.26 26.17 12.50
C ARG A 335 15.95 26.07 11.02
N PHE A 336 14.68 26.00 10.64
CA PHE A 336 14.29 25.81 9.24
C PHE A 336 14.66 27.01 8.38
N THR A 337 14.54 28.23 8.91
CA THR A 337 15.01 29.45 8.25
C THR A 337 16.52 29.42 8.05
N SER A 338 17.30 28.97 9.04
CA SER A 338 18.77 28.82 8.91
C SER A 338 19.19 27.81 7.84
N LEU A 339 18.33 26.85 7.51
CA LEU A 339 18.54 25.88 6.41
C LEU A 339 18.15 26.43 5.04
N GLY A 340 17.53 27.61 4.97
CA GLY A 340 17.10 28.28 3.75
C GLY A 340 15.61 28.09 3.40
N VAL A 341 14.79 27.59 4.32
CA VAL A 341 13.34 27.48 4.13
C VAL A 341 12.69 28.81 4.50
N GLU A 342 11.79 29.32 3.66
CA GLU A 342 10.92 30.44 4.04
C GLU A 342 9.76 29.88 4.88
N CYS A 343 9.81 30.06 6.20
CA CYS A 343 8.74 29.67 7.10
C CYS A 343 7.70 30.80 7.18
N VAL A 344 6.44 30.49 6.88
CA VAL A 344 5.32 31.41 6.96
C VAL A 344 4.32 30.86 7.98
N GLN A 345 4.06 31.64 9.03
CA GLN A 345 3.03 31.29 9.99
C GLN A 345 1.69 31.86 9.51
N GLY A 346 0.66 31.02 9.39
CA GLY A 346 -0.66 31.44 8.93
C GLY A 346 -1.51 30.31 8.35
N ASN A 347 -2.75 30.62 7.96
CA ASN A 347 -3.65 29.65 7.37
C ASN A 347 -3.42 29.57 5.86
N ALA A 348 -3.01 28.40 5.36
CA ALA A 348 -2.91 28.15 3.93
C ALA A 348 -4.31 27.95 3.31
N TYR A 349 -4.50 28.45 2.10
CA TYR A 349 -5.64 28.15 1.24
C TYR A 349 -5.15 27.91 -0.20
N ILE A 350 -5.42 26.72 -0.75
CA ILE A 350 -5.01 26.35 -2.11
C ILE A 350 -6.01 26.94 -3.11
N LYS A 351 -5.67 28.08 -3.71
CA LYS A 351 -6.53 28.75 -4.71
C LYS A 351 -6.53 28.03 -6.05
N SER A 352 -5.39 27.44 -6.40
CA SER A 352 -5.22 26.67 -7.62
C SER A 352 -4.05 25.70 -7.45
N PRO A 353 -3.83 24.77 -8.39
CA PRO A 353 -2.64 23.92 -8.36
C PRO A 353 -1.31 24.70 -8.39
N PHE A 354 -1.31 26.01 -8.69
CA PHE A 354 -0.11 26.84 -8.78
C PHE A 354 -0.03 27.93 -7.72
N GLU A 355 -1.06 28.10 -6.89
CA GLU A 355 -1.18 29.26 -5.99
C GLU A 355 -1.69 28.83 -4.62
N VAL A 356 -0.93 29.20 -3.59
CA VAL A 356 -1.33 29.05 -2.18
C VAL A 356 -1.40 30.44 -1.58
N GLU A 357 -2.55 30.79 -1.00
CA GLU A 357 -2.72 32.01 -0.22
C GLU A 357 -2.44 31.72 1.25
N VAL A 358 -1.73 32.61 1.93
CA VAL A 358 -1.52 32.56 3.38
C VAL A 358 -1.86 33.93 3.96
N ASP A 359 -2.95 34.03 4.71
CA ASP A 359 -3.45 35.26 5.33
C ASP A 359 -3.45 36.48 4.37
N GLY A 360 -3.92 36.28 3.13
CA GLY A 360 -4.00 37.31 2.08
C GLY A 360 -2.76 37.47 1.21
N ARG A 361 -1.64 36.81 1.54
CA ARG A 361 -0.44 36.76 0.68
C ARG A 361 -0.52 35.55 -0.26
N THR A 362 -0.67 35.79 -1.56
CA THR A 362 -0.57 34.74 -2.58
C THR A 362 0.89 34.39 -2.88
N ILE A 363 1.21 33.10 -2.86
CA ILE A 363 2.50 32.53 -3.21
C ILE A 363 2.32 31.62 -4.43
N THR A 364 2.98 31.96 -5.53
CA THR A 364 2.99 31.12 -6.74
C THR A 364 4.04 30.02 -6.62
N THR A 365 3.69 28.78 -6.96
CA THR A 365 4.58 27.62 -6.82
C THR A 365 4.48 26.62 -7.96
N ARG A 366 5.58 25.92 -8.24
CA ARG A 366 5.57 24.81 -9.20
C ARG A 366 4.87 23.57 -8.64
N SER A 367 4.99 23.32 -7.35
CA SER A 367 4.38 22.15 -6.70
C SER A 367 3.94 22.45 -5.27
N ILE A 368 2.97 21.67 -4.79
CA ILE A 368 2.40 21.77 -3.45
C ILE A 368 2.53 20.40 -2.79
N ILE A 369 2.99 20.37 -1.55
CA ILE A 369 2.97 19.17 -0.70
C ILE A 369 2.00 19.42 0.45
N VAL A 370 0.92 18.65 0.50
CA VAL A 370 -0.08 18.69 1.56
C VAL A 370 0.34 17.72 2.67
N ALA A 371 0.71 18.27 3.82
CA ALA A 371 1.20 17.57 5.00
C ALA A 371 0.42 18.00 6.26
N THR A 372 -0.88 18.25 6.10
CA THR A 372 -1.78 18.84 7.12
C THR A 372 -2.12 17.91 8.28
N GLY A 373 -1.67 16.65 8.25
CA GLY A 373 -1.84 15.68 9.33
C GLY A 373 -3.30 15.25 9.53
N ALA A 374 -3.61 14.88 10.77
CA ALA A 374 -4.95 14.51 11.23
C ALA A 374 -5.25 15.15 12.59
N ARG A 375 -6.50 15.06 13.03
CA ARG A 375 -6.98 15.51 14.34
C ARG A 375 -7.77 14.42 15.04
N PRO A 376 -7.90 14.43 16.38
CA PRO A 376 -8.74 13.46 17.10
C PRO A 376 -10.16 13.42 16.54
N LEU A 377 -10.70 12.22 16.36
CA LEU A 377 -12.10 12.05 15.97
C LEU A 377 -13.00 12.20 17.20
N VAL A 378 -13.90 13.19 17.16
CA VAL A 378 -14.94 13.38 18.17
C VAL A 378 -16.26 12.89 17.57
N PRO A 379 -16.89 11.84 18.13
CA PRO A 379 -18.14 11.29 17.63
C PRO A 379 -19.34 12.14 18.12
N PRO A 380 -20.45 12.22 17.37
CA PRO A 380 -21.65 12.94 17.80
C PRO A 380 -22.45 12.11 18.81
N ILE A 381 -21.91 11.91 20.03
CA ILE A 381 -22.58 11.17 21.11
C ILE A 381 -23.41 12.13 21.95
N PRO A 382 -24.71 11.85 22.19
CA PRO A 382 -25.55 12.70 23.03
C PRO A 382 -24.94 12.99 24.41
N GLY A 383 -24.95 14.25 24.81
CA GLY A 383 -24.44 14.72 26.10
C GLY A 383 -22.92 14.92 26.17
N LEU A 384 -22.16 14.60 25.12
CA LEU A 384 -20.69 14.74 25.12
C LEU A 384 -20.21 16.21 25.15
N GLU A 385 -20.89 17.09 24.41
CA GLU A 385 -20.48 18.50 24.23
C GLU A 385 -20.45 19.28 25.55
N ASP A 386 -21.30 18.92 26.51
CA ASP A 386 -21.46 19.61 27.80
C ASP A 386 -20.46 19.14 28.89
N LEU A 387 -19.60 18.16 28.61
CA LEU A 387 -18.76 17.50 29.64
C LEU A 387 -17.34 18.03 29.78
N GLY A 388 -16.85 18.81 28.81
CA GLY A 388 -15.44 19.21 28.73
C GLY A 388 -14.51 18.00 28.51
N TYR A 389 -14.78 17.20 27.48
CA TYR A 389 -14.01 15.98 27.19
C TYR A 389 -12.54 16.26 26.84
N LEU A 390 -11.69 15.28 27.10
CA LEU A 390 -10.29 15.27 26.72
C LEU A 390 -10.09 14.49 25.42
N THR A 391 -9.05 14.86 24.68
CA THR A 391 -8.57 14.13 23.51
C THR A 391 -7.06 13.94 23.61
N SER A 392 -6.47 13.26 22.63
CA SER A 392 -5.01 13.24 22.51
C SER A 392 -4.39 14.63 22.34
N ASP A 393 -5.14 15.67 21.97
CA ASP A 393 -4.60 17.02 21.88
C ASP A 393 -4.65 17.78 23.22
N SER A 394 -5.69 17.56 24.05
CA SER A 394 -5.94 18.36 25.25
C SER A 394 -5.51 17.72 26.57
N ILE A 395 -5.27 16.40 26.61
CA ILE A 395 -4.93 15.70 27.87
C ILE A 395 -3.67 16.22 28.57
N TRP A 396 -2.76 16.85 27.83
CA TRP A 396 -1.48 17.38 28.32
C TRP A 396 -1.61 18.66 29.15
N GLU A 397 -2.79 19.26 29.16
CA GLU A 397 -3.12 20.48 29.91
C GLU A 397 -3.56 20.17 31.34
N LEU A 398 -3.86 18.91 31.65
CA LEU A 398 -4.23 18.50 33.00
C LEU A 398 -3.15 18.88 34.02
N ARG A 399 -3.60 19.34 35.18
CA ARG A 399 -2.76 19.63 36.35
C ARG A 399 -3.15 18.84 37.59
N GLU A 400 -4.33 18.23 37.57
CA GLU A 400 -4.78 17.30 38.60
C GLU A 400 -4.94 15.91 37.99
N LEU A 401 -4.51 14.88 38.73
CA LEU A 401 -4.74 13.49 38.32
C LEU A 401 -6.23 13.16 38.56
N PRO A 402 -7.01 12.82 37.52
CA PRO A 402 -8.40 12.43 37.72
C PRO A 402 -8.48 11.17 38.59
N LYS A 403 -9.34 11.18 39.60
CA LYS A 403 -9.53 9.99 40.46
C LYS A 403 -10.15 8.85 39.65
N ARG A 404 -11.08 9.17 38.75
CA ARG A 404 -11.72 8.25 37.80
C ARG A 404 -11.58 8.78 36.38
N LEU A 405 -10.85 8.03 35.55
CA LEU A 405 -10.68 8.34 34.13
C LEU A 405 -11.43 7.32 33.29
N LEU A 406 -12.36 7.79 32.47
CA LEU A 406 -12.98 6.99 31.41
C LEU A 406 -12.17 7.17 30.12
N VAL A 407 -11.72 6.07 29.51
CA VAL A 407 -11.05 6.07 28.20
C VAL A 407 -12.00 5.42 27.20
N VAL A 408 -12.42 6.18 26.18
CA VAL A 408 -13.29 5.68 25.11
C VAL A 408 -12.42 5.35 23.89
N GLY A 409 -12.30 4.07 23.57
CA GLY A 409 -11.48 3.57 22.47
C GLY A 409 -10.37 2.62 22.93
N GLY A 410 -10.32 1.45 22.29
CA GLY A 410 -9.39 0.34 22.49
C GLY A 410 -8.23 0.35 21.50
N GLY A 411 -7.99 1.45 20.79
CA GLY A 411 -6.82 1.62 19.92
C GLY A 411 -5.52 1.87 20.69
N PRO A 412 -4.36 1.94 20.01
CA PRO A 412 -3.05 2.11 20.65
C PRO A 412 -2.97 3.30 21.61
N ILE A 413 -3.49 4.47 21.22
CA ILE A 413 -3.51 5.68 22.07
C ILE A 413 -4.30 5.44 23.36
N GLY A 414 -5.48 4.82 23.24
CA GLY A 414 -6.34 4.52 24.38
C GLY A 414 -5.66 3.55 25.35
N CYS A 415 -5.05 2.48 24.84
CA CYS A 415 -4.32 1.50 25.65
C CYS A 415 -3.10 2.12 26.36
N GLU A 416 -2.27 2.88 25.63
CA GLU A 416 -1.08 3.53 26.21
C GLU A 416 -1.46 4.50 27.34
N LEU A 417 -2.46 5.35 27.13
CA LEU A 417 -2.87 6.35 28.12
C LEU A 417 -3.67 5.73 29.27
N ALA A 418 -4.49 4.71 29.02
CA ALA A 418 -5.17 3.97 30.08
C ALA A 418 -4.16 3.39 31.08
N GLN A 419 -3.12 2.71 30.58
CA GLN A 419 -2.10 2.12 31.45
C GLN A 419 -1.22 3.17 32.11
N ALA A 420 -0.83 4.24 31.40
CA ALA A 420 -0.03 5.31 32.00
C ALA A 420 -0.75 5.99 33.17
N PHE A 421 -2.03 6.33 33.02
CA PHE A 421 -2.81 6.97 34.08
C PHE A 421 -3.14 6.01 35.23
N SER A 422 -3.44 4.73 34.93
CA SER A 422 -3.59 3.70 35.97
C SER A 422 -2.32 3.57 36.80
N ASN A 423 -1.17 3.52 36.13
CA ASN A 423 0.12 3.44 36.78
C ASN A 423 0.45 4.65 37.67
N LEU A 424 -0.07 5.84 37.35
CA LEU A 424 0.06 7.04 38.16
C LEU A 424 -0.96 7.12 39.31
N GLY A 425 -1.94 6.19 39.36
CA GLY A 425 -2.88 6.05 40.47
C GLY A 425 -4.34 6.40 40.14
N ALA A 426 -4.68 6.71 38.89
CA ALA A 426 -6.08 6.93 38.50
C ALA A 426 -6.85 5.59 38.44
N LYS A 427 -8.13 5.59 38.83
CA LYS A 427 -9.02 4.46 38.56
C LYS A 427 -9.50 4.54 37.11
N VAL A 428 -8.97 3.69 36.25
CA VAL A 428 -9.26 3.73 34.81
C VAL A 428 -10.34 2.73 34.43
N THR A 429 -11.34 3.18 33.69
CA THR A 429 -12.23 2.30 32.91
C THR A 429 -12.00 2.58 31.43
N GLN A 430 -11.69 1.56 30.65
CA GLN A 430 -11.59 1.65 29.19
C GLN A 430 -12.81 0.98 28.55
N VAL A 431 -13.48 1.66 27.64
CA VAL A 431 -14.67 1.16 26.94
C VAL A 431 -14.44 1.15 25.43
N ASP A 432 -14.82 0.05 24.78
CA ASP A 432 -14.83 -0.06 23.32
C ASP A 432 -15.99 -0.94 22.85
N MET A 433 -16.51 -0.64 21.65
CA MET A 433 -17.58 -1.45 21.04
C MET A 433 -17.07 -2.74 20.42
N ALA A 434 -15.78 -2.82 20.09
CA ALA A 434 -15.14 -4.01 19.56
C ALA A 434 -14.99 -5.06 20.66
N SER A 435 -14.93 -6.32 20.24
CA SER A 435 -14.80 -7.47 21.15
C SER A 435 -13.45 -7.59 21.83
N ARG A 436 -12.47 -6.77 21.44
CA ARG A 436 -11.12 -6.75 22.00
C ARG A 436 -10.44 -5.41 21.74
N ILE A 437 -9.55 -5.02 22.65
CA ILE A 437 -8.62 -3.92 22.42
C ILE A 437 -7.57 -4.31 21.38
N MET A 438 -6.94 -3.30 20.76
CA MET A 438 -5.98 -3.43 19.67
C MET A 438 -6.47 -4.40 18.58
N PRO A 439 -7.64 -4.15 17.97
CA PRO A 439 -8.29 -5.11 17.07
C PRO A 439 -7.48 -5.43 15.81
N TRP A 440 -6.49 -4.59 15.47
CA TRP A 440 -5.55 -4.80 14.38
C TRP A 440 -4.51 -5.88 14.66
N GLU A 441 -4.28 -6.23 15.92
CA GLU A 441 -3.34 -7.28 16.31
C GLU A 441 -4.01 -8.67 16.35
N ASP A 442 -3.21 -9.72 16.47
CA ASP A 442 -3.73 -11.09 16.59
C ASP A 442 -4.42 -11.30 17.96
N PRO A 443 -5.47 -12.14 18.06
CA PRO A 443 -6.27 -12.32 19.28
C PRO A 443 -5.46 -12.58 20.55
N GLU A 444 -4.40 -13.38 20.47
CA GLU A 444 -3.55 -13.70 21.60
C GLU A 444 -2.70 -12.52 22.10
N VAL A 445 -2.42 -11.54 21.22
CA VAL A 445 -1.73 -10.29 21.60
C VAL A 445 -2.69 -9.41 22.40
N SER A 446 -3.91 -9.21 21.88
CA SER A 446 -4.97 -8.46 22.57
C SER A 446 -5.25 -9.06 23.95
N ALA A 447 -5.40 -10.39 24.02
CA ALA A 447 -5.71 -11.09 25.27
C ALA A 447 -4.60 -10.94 26.32
N ALA A 448 -3.33 -11.02 25.92
CA ALA A 448 -2.22 -10.87 26.84
C ALA A 448 -2.14 -9.46 27.43
N VAL A 449 -2.39 -8.41 26.63
CA VAL A 449 -2.44 -7.03 27.13
C VAL A 449 -3.67 -6.78 27.99
N MET A 450 -4.84 -7.33 27.65
CA MET A 450 -6.03 -7.25 28.51
C MET A 450 -5.79 -7.90 29.87
N GLN A 451 -5.16 -9.07 29.90
CA GLN A 451 -4.81 -9.74 31.16
C GLN A 451 -3.85 -8.89 32.01
N GLN A 452 -2.92 -8.19 31.37
CA GLN A 452 -2.03 -7.28 32.10
C GLN A 452 -2.77 -6.04 32.61
N PHE A 453 -3.71 -5.50 31.82
CA PHE A 453 -4.55 -4.38 32.23
C PHE A 453 -5.42 -4.72 33.46
N GLU A 454 -5.99 -5.92 33.51
CA GLU A 454 -6.73 -6.40 34.67
C GLU A 454 -5.84 -6.48 35.93
N LYS A 455 -4.60 -6.98 35.79
CA LYS A 455 -3.61 -7.00 36.89
C LYS A 455 -3.22 -5.59 37.34
N ASP A 456 -3.17 -4.66 36.40
CA ASP A 456 -2.90 -3.23 36.66
C ASP A 456 -4.13 -2.49 37.21
N GLY A 457 -5.26 -3.18 37.42
CA GLY A 457 -6.50 -2.62 37.99
C GLY A 457 -7.34 -1.80 37.02
N ILE A 458 -7.10 -1.94 35.72
CA ILE A 458 -7.88 -1.26 34.67
C ILE A 458 -9.14 -2.09 34.39
N ASN A 459 -10.30 -1.44 34.45
CA ASN A 459 -11.56 -2.06 34.07
C ASN A 459 -11.76 -1.96 32.55
N VAL A 460 -11.70 -3.08 31.83
CA VAL A 460 -11.81 -3.11 30.36
C VAL A 460 -13.19 -3.62 29.95
N LEU A 461 -13.97 -2.77 29.29
CA LEU A 461 -15.34 -3.02 28.85
C LEU A 461 -15.38 -3.11 27.31
N THR A 462 -15.10 -4.30 26.77
CA THR A 462 -15.24 -4.64 25.34
C THR A 462 -16.66 -5.08 25.02
N ASP A 463 -17.07 -5.03 23.75
CA ASP A 463 -18.47 -5.28 23.33
C ASP A 463 -19.47 -4.33 24.01
N HIS A 464 -19.05 -3.12 24.38
CA HIS A 464 -19.88 -2.11 25.02
C HIS A 464 -20.10 -0.94 24.06
N ARG A 465 -21.32 -0.80 23.56
CA ARG A 465 -21.69 0.30 22.67
C ARG A 465 -22.10 1.51 23.50
N LEU A 466 -21.20 2.48 23.64
CA LEU A 466 -21.50 3.78 24.25
C LEU A 466 -22.67 4.47 23.54
N THR A 467 -23.75 4.76 24.27
CA THR A 467 -25.00 5.32 23.71
C THR A 467 -25.19 6.80 24.06
N ARG A 468 -24.85 7.21 25.28
CA ARG A 468 -24.95 8.60 25.74
C ARG A 468 -24.07 8.89 26.94
N PHE A 469 -23.88 10.18 27.19
CA PHE A 469 -23.33 10.71 28.41
C PHE A 469 -24.40 11.43 29.23
N LEU A 470 -24.23 11.41 30.55
CA LEU A 470 -25.11 12.07 31.51
C LEU A 470 -24.29 12.92 32.48
N ASN A 471 -24.86 14.03 32.90
CA ASN A 471 -24.36 14.84 34.01
C ASN A 471 -25.52 15.15 34.94
N SER A 472 -25.57 14.48 36.10
CA SER A 472 -26.65 14.62 37.08
C SER A 472 -26.05 15.07 38.41
N ASN A 473 -26.47 16.24 38.91
CA ASN A 473 -26.00 16.81 40.18
C ASN A 473 -24.46 16.90 40.29
N GLY A 474 -23.77 17.14 39.17
CA GLY A 474 -22.30 17.24 39.11
C GLY A 474 -21.58 15.89 39.00
N VAL A 475 -22.29 14.77 38.95
CA VAL A 475 -21.72 13.45 38.67
C VAL A 475 -21.82 13.16 37.17
N LYS A 476 -20.67 13.01 36.51
CA LYS A 476 -20.58 12.60 35.11
C LYS A 476 -20.64 11.07 35.01
N SER A 477 -21.40 10.55 34.06
CA SER A 477 -21.46 9.11 33.78
C SER A 477 -21.68 8.83 32.29
N MET A 478 -21.26 7.65 31.86
CA MET A 478 -21.61 7.09 30.55
C MET A 478 -22.68 6.01 30.69
N GLU A 479 -23.49 5.83 29.66
CA GLU A 479 -24.30 4.63 29.46
C GLU A 479 -23.86 3.90 28.20
N ALA A 480 -23.68 2.59 28.31
CA ALA A 480 -23.36 1.71 27.20
C ALA A 480 -24.33 0.53 27.14
N GLU A 481 -24.64 0.09 25.93
CA GLU A 481 -25.39 -1.15 25.70
C GLU A 481 -24.42 -2.33 25.62
N HIS A 482 -24.69 -3.37 26.40
CA HIS A 482 -23.96 -4.64 26.37
C HIS A 482 -24.95 -5.80 26.48
N HIS A 483 -25.03 -6.63 25.44
CA HIS A 483 -25.96 -7.79 25.38
C HIS A 483 -27.43 -7.46 25.73
N GLY A 484 -27.90 -6.27 25.36
CA GLY A 484 -29.26 -5.80 25.63
C GLY A 484 -29.46 -5.19 27.03
N GLU A 485 -28.44 -5.17 27.87
CA GLU A 485 -28.43 -4.50 29.16
C GLU A 485 -27.76 -3.13 29.08
N THR A 486 -28.21 -2.18 29.91
CA THR A 486 -27.57 -0.86 30.04
C THR A 486 -26.57 -0.90 31.18
N VAL A 487 -25.31 -0.62 30.84
CA VAL A 487 -24.20 -0.51 31.80
C VAL A 487 -23.89 0.98 32.01
N THR A 488 -23.89 1.41 33.27
CA THR A 488 -23.58 2.79 33.65
C THR A 488 -22.24 2.84 34.36
N VAL A 489 -21.37 3.76 33.93
CA VAL A 489 -20.05 3.99 34.56
C VAL A 489 -19.86 5.46 34.86
N GLU A 490 -19.62 5.78 36.12
CA GLU A 490 -19.28 7.13 36.57
C GLU A 490 -17.79 7.44 36.38
N PHE A 491 -17.49 8.68 36.06
CA PHE A 491 -16.12 9.17 35.86
C PHE A 491 -15.99 10.65 36.25
N ASP A 492 -14.76 11.13 36.36
CA ASP A 492 -14.46 12.55 36.61
C ASP A 492 -14.03 13.24 35.31
N GLU A 493 -13.16 12.57 34.55
CA GLU A 493 -12.72 12.98 33.22
C GLU A 493 -12.92 11.86 32.20
N VAL A 494 -13.15 12.25 30.94
CA VAL A 494 -13.29 11.33 29.81
C VAL A 494 -12.28 11.67 28.72
N LEU A 495 -11.51 10.67 28.29
CA LEU A 495 -10.59 10.75 27.16
C LEU A 495 -11.18 10.03 25.94
N LEU A 496 -11.32 10.75 24.83
CA LEU A 496 -11.70 10.18 23.54
C LEU A 496 -10.45 9.75 22.76
N ALA A 497 -10.34 8.45 22.50
CA ALA A 497 -9.24 7.80 21.79
C ALA A 497 -9.73 6.82 20.71
N ILE A 498 -10.80 7.20 19.99
CA ILE A 498 -11.49 6.33 19.01
C ILE A 498 -10.95 6.40 17.57
N GLY A 499 -9.87 7.14 17.35
CA GLY A 499 -9.25 7.31 16.04
C GLY A 499 -8.96 8.76 15.69
N ARG A 500 -8.47 8.99 14.47
CA ARG A 500 -8.09 10.31 13.96
C ARG A 500 -8.74 10.58 12.61
N LYS A 501 -9.23 11.80 12.42
CA LYS A 501 -9.79 12.31 11.16
C LYS A 501 -8.71 13.10 10.39
N PRO A 502 -8.42 12.74 9.13
CA PRO A 502 -7.52 13.51 8.26
C PRO A 502 -7.94 14.99 8.14
N ASN A 503 -6.96 15.90 8.05
CA ASN A 503 -7.21 17.33 7.87
C ASN A 503 -7.28 17.67 6.37
N THR A 504 -8.46 17.50 5.77
CA THR A 504 -8.72 17.71 4.34
C THR A 504 -9.75 18.79 4.04
N GLU A 505 -10.18 19.55 5.05
CA GLU A 505 -11.31 20.49 4.96
C GLU A 505 -10.87 21.94 5.22
N GLY A 506 -11.48 22.90 4.52
CA GLY A 506 -11.40 24.33 4.81
C GLY A 506 -10.14 25.05 4.31
N PHE A 507 -9.39 24.46 3.37
CA PHE A 507 -8.18 25.07 2.80
C PHE A 507 -8.05 24.92 1.28
N GLY A 508 -9.17 24.81 0.55
CA GLY A 508 -9.19 24.86 -0.91
C GLY A 508 -9.23 23.50 -1.62
N LEU A 509 -9.24 22.38 -0.88
CA LEU A 509 -9.29 21.06 -1.51
C LEU A 509 -10.67 20.75 -2.09
N GLU A 510 -11.72 21.26 -1.46
CA GLU A 510 -13.11 21.13 -1.88
C GLU A 510 -13.35 21.85 -3.21
N GLU A 511 -12.86 23.06 -3.36
CA GLU A 511 -12.97 23.87 -4.59
C GLU A 511 -12.15 23.30 -5.75
N LEU A 512 -11.14 22.49 -5.45
CA LEU A 512 -10.39 21.70 -6.44
C LEU A 512 -11.08 20.37 -6.77
N ASP A 513 -12.24 20.05 -6.19
CA ASP A 513 -12.89 18.74 -6.28
C ASP A 513 -11.88 17.60 -6.00
N MET A 514 -10.99 17.79 -5.00
CA MET A 514 -9.90 16.87 -4.71
C MET A 514 -10.47 15.49 -4.32
N PRO A 515 -10.15 14.41 -5.04
CA PRO A 515 -10.66 13.09 -4.70
C PRO A 515 -10.15 12.63 -3.33
N LEU A 516 -11.08 12.21 -2.48
CA LEU A 516 -10.81 11.62 -1.18
C LEU A 516 -11.17 10.13 -1.17
N THR A 517 -10.45 9.37 -0.37
CA THR A 517 -10.77 7.98 -0.03
C THR A 517 -11.99 7.88 0.88
N PRO A 518 -12.62 6.70 1.05
CA PRO A 518 -13.71 6.51 2.00
C PRO A 518 -13.37 6.83 3.46
N SER A 519 -12.08 6.78 3.83
CA SER A 519 -11.61 7.16 5.17
C SER A 519 -11.34 8.67 5.32
N GLY A 520 -11.60 9.46 4.27
CA GLY A 520 -11.37 10.91 4.26
C GLY A 520 -9.93 11.33 3.97
N THR A 521 -9.00 10.41 3.75
CA THR A 521 -7.62 10.75 3.29
C THR A 521 -7.62 11.16 1.81
N ILE A 522 -6.64 11.98 1.39
CA ILE A 522 -6.49 12.38 -0.02
C ILE A 522 -6.11 11.16 -0.87
N GLU A 523 -6.81 10.93 -2.00
CA GLU A 523 -6.47 9.85 -2.92
C GLU A 523 -5.12 10.13 -3.59
N ILE A 524 -4.12 9.30 -3.28
CA ILE A 524 -2.78 9.36 -3.87
C ILE A 524 -2.39 8.05 -4.55
N ASN A 525 -1.46 8.15 -5.50
CA ASN A 525 -0.76 6.99 -6.04
C ASN A 525 0.51 6.66 -5.23
N ASN A 526 1.22 5.57 -5.60
CA ASN A 526 2.45 5.16 -4.89
C ASN A 526 3.62 6.16 -5.01
N ALA A 527 3.52 7.19 -5.86
CA ALA A 527 4.48 8.28 -5.96
C ALA A 527 4.10 9.49 -5.09
N MET A 528 3.11 9.34 -4.21
CA MET A 528 2.55 10.38 -3.32
C MET A 528 1.83 11.51 -4.07
N GLN A 529 1.52 11.30 -5.35
CA GLN A 529 0.89 12.30 -6.22
C GLN A 529 -0.63 12.14 -6.17
N THR A 530 -1.34 13.27 -6.11
CA THR A 530 -2.82 13.31 -6.13
C THR A 530 -3.36 13.24 -7.56
N ALA A 531 -4.66 13.50 -7.76
CA ALA A 531 -5.23 13.70 -9.09
C ALA A 531 -4.60 14.88 -9.85
N TYR A 532 -4.00 15.84 -9.13
CA TYR A 532 -3.29 16.99 -9.70
C TYR A 532 -1.79 16.67 -9.81
N PRO A 533 -1.19 16.76 -11.01
CA PRO A 533 0.18 16.29 -11.24
C PRO A 533 1.27 16.99 -10.42
N ASN A 534 0.98 18.18 -9.91
CA ASN A 534 1.90 18.99 -9.13
C ASN A 534 1.45 19.18 -7.67
N ILE A 535 0.41 18.48 -7.23
CA ILE A 535 0.02 18.40 -5.83
C ILE A 535 0.33 16.99 -5.32
N PHE A 536 1.02 16.93 -4.19
CA PHE A 536 1.42 15.71 -3.51
C PHE A 536 0.85 15.73 -2.10
N ALA A 537 0.66 14.55 -1.50
CA ALA A 537 0.24 14.44 -0.11
C ALA A 537 1.04 13.35 0.62
N CYS A 538 1.37 13.59 1.88
CA CYS A 538 2.12 12.66 2.72
C CYS A 538 1.77 12.84 4.21
N GLY A 539 2.01 11.79 5.00
CA GLY A 539 1.62 11.72 6.41
C GLY A 539 0.16 11.34 6.59
N ASP A 540 -0.39 11.64 7.75
CA ASP A 540 -1.74 11.20 8.15
C ASP A 540 -2.85 11.65 7.19
N VAL A 541 -2.66 12.77 6.47
CA VAL A 541 -3.62 13.26 5.46
C VAL A 541 -3.69 12.36 4.23
N ALA A 542 -2.63 11.62 3.93
CA ALA A 542 -2.51 10.70 2.80
C ALA A 542 -2.81 9.25 3.18
N GLY A 543 -2.57 8.87 4.45
CA GLY A 543 -2.74 7.48 4.91
C GLY A 543 -1.86 6.48 4.14
N PRO A 544 -2.11 5.17 4.26
CA PRO A 544 -3.07 4.55 5.18
C PRO A 544 -2.52 4.44 6.62
N TYR A 545 -1.23 4.73 6.83
CA TYR A 545 -0.57 4.59 8.13
C TYR A 545 -0.39 5.95 8.80
N GLN A 546 -1.01 6.14 9.97
CA GLN A 546 -0.91 7.34 10.78
C GLN A 546 0.19 7.20 11.83
N PHE A 547 1.44 7.08 11.35
CA PHE A 547 2.63 6.98 12.20
C PHE A 547 3.69 7.98 11.75
N THR A 548 4.41 8.58 12.69
CA THR A 548 5.43 9.61 12.42
C THR A 548 6.56 9.14 11.50
N HIS A 549 7.06 7.92 11.68
CA HIS A 549 8.08 7.36 10.79
C HIS A 549 7.52 7.06 9.38
N MET A 550 6.23 6.71 9.28
CA MET A 550 5.57 6.54 7.98
C MET A 550 5.33 7.87 7.28
N ALA A 551 5.00 8.93 8.04
CA ALA A 551 4.91 10.29 7.53
C ALA A 551 6.26 10.76 6.95
N SER A 552 7.36 10.47 7.65
CA SER A 552 8.73 10.77 7.20
C SER A 552 9.12 9.95 5.95
N PHE A 553 8.77 8.66 5.93
CA PHE A 553 8.98 7.78 4.77
C PHE A 553 8.24 8.28 3.53
N GLN A 554 6.97 8.69 3.67
CA GLN A 554 6.18 9.24 2.57
C GLN A 554 6.70 10.59 2.10
N ALA A 555 7.08 11.46 3.04
CA ALA A 555 7.67 12.78 2.76
C ALA A 555 8.90 12.67 1.85
N TYR A 556 9.73 11.64 2.02
CA TYR A 556 10.86 11.39 1.13
C TYR A 556 10.45 11.26 -0.34
N PHE A 557 9.42 10.44 -0.63
CA PHE A 557 8.92 10.27 -1.99
C PHE A 557 8.18 11.51 -2.49
N ALA A 558 7.34 12.14 -1.65
CA ALA A 558 6.59 13.33 -2.02
C ALA A 558 7.53 14.50 -2.39
N ALA A 559 8.54 14.76 -1.56
CA ALA A 559 9.51 15.82 -1.80
C ALA A 559 10.28 15.60 -3.11
N LEU A 560 10.90 14.42 -3.30
CA LEU A 560 11.66 14.16 -4.52
C LEU A 560 10.79 14.19 -5.78
N ASN A 561 9.62 13.57 -5.75
CA ASN A 561 8.72 13.55 -6.91
C ASN A 561 8.15 14.94 -7.23
N SER A 562 7.94 15.79 -6.23
CA SER A 562 7.49 17.18 -6.45
C SER A 562 8.53 18.01 -7.20
N LEU A 563 9.82 17.78 -6.95
CA LEU A 563 10.91 18.53 -7.59
C LEU A 563 11.22 18.03 -9.01
N LEU A 564 11.03 16.73 -9.27
CA LEU A 564 11.39 16.11 -10.55
C LEU A 564 10.38 16.33 -11.68
N GLY A 565 9.23 16.98 -11.41
CA GLY A 565 8.28 17.41 -12.44
C GLY A 565 7.71 16.28 -13.32
N GLY A 566 7.76 15.03 -12.83
CA GLY A 566 7.27 13.85 -13.55
C GLY A 566 8.23 13.29 -14.61
N ILE A 567 9.49 13.73 -14.68
CA ILE A 567 10.53 13.09 -15.52
C ILE A 567 10.84 11.69 -15.01
N TRP A 568 10.94 11.55 -13.69
CA TRP A 568 11.14 10.29 -12.98
C TRP A 568 10.23 10.26 -11.75
N GLN A 569 9.69 9.09 -11.43
CA GLN A 569 8.81 8.89 -10.29
C GLN A 569 9.29 7.74 -9.43
N MET A 570 9.72 8.06 -8.22
CA MET A 570 10.02 7.07 -7.18
C MET A 570 8.72 6.60 -6.53
N LYS A 571 8.62 5.30 -6.26
CA LYS A 571 7.43 4.68 -5.70
C LYS A 571 7.69 4.16 -4.30
N ALA A 572 6.83 4.52 -3.36
CA ALA A 572 6.78 3.96 -2.03
C ALA A 572 6.37 2.48 -2.07
N ASN A 573 6.99 1.68 -1.20
CA ASN A 573 6.66 0.27 -1.00
C ASN A 573 6.33 0.02 0.48
N TYR A 574 5.09 -0.38 0.76
CA TYR A 574 4.58 -0.59 2.11
C TYR A 574 4.67 -2.05 2.59
N ARG A 575 5.52 -2.88 1.96
CA ARG A 575 5.67 -4.29 2.37
C ARG A 575 6.27 -4.45 3.77
N VAL A 576 7.12 -3.51 4.20
CA VAL A 576 7.88 -3.59 5.45
C VAL A 576 7.58 -2.34 6.27
N VAL A 577 6.38 -2.29 6.83
CA VAL A 577 5.92 -1.19 7.70
C VAL A 577 5.95 -1.69 9.13
N PRO A 578 6.83 -1.16 9.99
CA PRO A 578 6.80 -1.45 11.41
C PRO A 578 5.87 -0.51 12.18
N TRP A 579 5.39 -0.94 13.34
CA TRP A 579 4.81 -0.07 14.36
C TRP A 579 4.93 -0.72 15.74
N ALA A 580 4.69 0.07 16.77
CA ALA A 580 4.63 -0.39 18.15
C ALA A 580 3.55 0.34 18.95
N THR A 581 2.94 -0.38 19.89
CA THR A 581 2.09 0.14 20.95
C THR A 581 2.86 0.01 22.26
N PHE A 582 3.07 1.14 22.94
CA PHE A 582 3.98 1.26 24.09
C PHE A 582 3.29 0.96 25.43
N THR A 583 2.43 -0.07 25.45
CA THR A 583 1.95 -0.69 26.69
C THR A 583 3.09 -1.43 27.39
N ASP A 584 2.81 -2.01 28.55
CA ASP A 584 3.70 -2.87 29.31
C ASP A 584 2.97 -4.20 29.55
N PRO A 585 3.33 -5.31 28.86
CA PRO A 585 4.38 -5.42 27.84
C PRO A 585 4.10 -4.60 26.57
N GLU A 586 5.16 -4.25 25.85
CA GLU A 586 5.07 -3.56 24.56
C GLU A 586 4.63 -4.53 23.47
N VAL A 587 3.91 -4.03 22.48
CA VAL A 587 3.55 -4.76 21.26
C VAL A 587 4.26 -4.12 20.08
N ALA A 588 5.04 -4.88 19.33
CA ALA A 588 5.67 -4.40 18.10
C ALA A 588 5.41 -5.37 16.95
N ARG A 589 5.24 -4.82 15.75
CA ARG A 589 4.92 -5.61 14.56
C ARG A 589 5.55 -5.05 13.31
N VAL A 590 5.89 -5.93 12.37
CA VAL A 590 6.24 -5.59 10.99
C VAL A 590 5.63 -6.60 10.02
N GLY A 591 5.06 -6.11 8.92
CA GLY A 591 4.46 -6.98 7.89
C GLY A 591 3.13 -7.60 8.33
N LEU A 592 2.85 -8.82 7.84
CA LEU A 592 1.56 -9.48 8.05
C LEU A 592 1.40 -10.00 9.48
N SER A 593 0.21 -9.82 10.07
CA SER A 593 -0.24 -10.68 11.17
C SER A 593 -0.77 -12.01 10.67
N GLU A 594 -1.00 -12.93 11.60
CA GLU A 594 -1.66 -14.20 11.30
C GLU A 594 -3.09 -14.01 10.80
N GLN A 595 -3.86 -13.13 11.43
CA GLN A 595 -5.20 -12.78 11.00
C GLN A 595 -5.19 -12.18 9.58
N GLU A 596 -4.30 -11.23 9.28
CA GLU A 596 -4.20 -10.66 7.93
C GLU A 596 -3.79 -11.71 6.89
N ALA A 597 -2.90 -12.63 7.24
CA ALA A 597 -2.49 -13.69 6.34
C ALA A 597 -3.66 -14.67 6.08
N LYS A 598 -4.49 -14.96 7.09
CA LYS A 598 -5.74 -15.73 6.95
C LYS A 598 -6.76 -15.01 6.06
N ASP A 599 -7.03 -13.73 6.35
CA ASP A 599 -8.02 -12.92 5.63
C ASP A 599 -7.66 -12.75 4.16
N ARG A 600 -6.35 -12.64 3.86
CA ARG A 600 -5.81 -12.54 2.50
C ARG A 600 -5.47 -13.90 1.88
N ASN A 601 -5.82 -15.02 2.53
CA ASN A 601 -5.56 -16.38 2.06
C ASN A 601 -4.08 -16.61 1.61
N ILE A 602 -3.13 -16.03 2.33
CA ILE A 602 -1.69 -16.16 2.08
C ILE A 602 -1.18 -17.38 2.83
N PRO A 603 -0.56 -18.38 2.18
CA PRO A 603 0.03 -19.51 2.87
C PRO A 603 1.22 -19.07 3.74
N TYR A 604 1.26 -19.53 4.99
CA TYR A 604 2.34 -19.24 5.94
C TYR A 604 2.64 -20.44 6.86
N GLU A 605 3.83 -20.43 7.43
CA GLU A 605 4.24 -21.27 8.57
C GLU A 605 4.57 -20.36 9.75
N ILE A 606 4.14 -20.74 10.95
CA ILE A 606 4.41 -19.99 12.20
C ILE A 606 5.65 -20.58 12.87
N THR A 607 6.50 -19.70 13.40
CA THR A 607 7.47 -20.03 14.45
C THR A 607 7.26 -19.09 15.61
N ARG A 608 7.22 -19.63 16.83
CA ARG A 608 6.97 -18.87 18.04
C ARG A 608 8.01 -19.25 19.10
N TYR A 609 8.56 -18.24 19.76
CA TYR A 609 9.50 -18.38 20.87
C TYR A 609 8.95 -17.59 22.07
N GLU A 610 8.74 -18.27 23.19
CA GLU A 610 8.29 -17.64 24.44
C GLU A 610 9.46 -17.00 25.18
N LEU A 611 9.21 -15.87 25.85
CA LEU A 611 10.23 -15.14 26.63
C LEU A 611 10.41 -15.66 28.06
N ASP A 612 9.59 -16.60 28.50
CA ASP A 612 9.56 -17.17 29.86
C ASP A 612 10.85 -17.91 30.25
N HIS A 613 11.60 -18.43 29.27
CA HIS A 613 12.90 -19.07 29.47
C HIS A 613 14.07 -18.22 28.95
N HIS A 614 13.85 -16.95 28.64
CA HIS A 614 14.90 -16.08 28.09
C HIS A 614 15.76 -15.48 29.22
N ASP A 615 17.02 -15.88 29.31
CA ASP A 615 17.95 -15.52 30.40
C ASP A 615 17.93 -14.03 30.75
N ARG A 616 18.02 -13.14 29.75
CA ARG A 616 18.00 -11.69 30.03
C ARG A 616 16.64 -11.21 30.54
N ALA A 617 15.55 -11.76 30.00
CA ALA A 617 14.21 -11.34 30.41
C ALA A 617 13.91 -11.82 31.84
N LEU A 618 14.41 -13.01 32.20
CA LEU A 618 14.38 -13.53 33.57
C LEU A 618 15.19 -12.65 34.52
N ALA A 619 16.41 -12.27 34.13
CA ALA A 619 17.26 -11.39 34.92
C ALA A 619 16.64 -10.00 35.16
N ASP A 620 15.91 -9.47 34.18
CA ASP A 620 15.21 -8.18 34.29
C ASP A 620 13.85 -8.30 35.02
N GLY A 621 13.34 -9.51 35.29
CA GLY A 621 12.01 -9.73 35.87
C GLY A 621 10.85 -9.52 34.90
N GLU A 622 11.13 -9.59 33.59
CA GLU A 622 10.19 -9.26 32.50
C GLU A 622 10.04 -10.45 31.51
N ALA A 623 10.21 -11.68 31.99
CA ALA A 623 10.13 -12.92 31.22
C ALA A 623 8.69 -13.31 30.86
N HIS A 624 7.99 -12.45 30.14
CA HIS A 624 6.63 -12.68 29.66
C HIS A 624 6.45 -12.15 28.24
N GLY A 625 5.59 -12.81 27.47
CA GLY A 625 5.40 -12.51 26.05
C GLY A 625 6.21 -13.44 25.14
N PHE A 626 6.34 -13.04 23.86
CA PHE A 626 6.81 -13.93 22.80
C PHE A 626 7.31 -13.18 21.56
N VAL A 627 8.12 -13.87 20.76
CA VAL A 627 8.43 -13.52 19.36
C VAL A 627 7.70 -14.50 18.44
N LYS A 628 6.79 -14.00 17.59
CA LYS A 628 6.05 -14.77 16.59
C LYS A 628 6.46 -14.34 15.18
N VAL A 629 6.92 -15.29 14.37
CA VAL A 629 7.37 -15.06 13.00
C VAL A 629 6.54 -15.88 12.02
N LEU A 630 6.03 -15.24 10.98
CA LEU A 630 5.39 -15.87 9.83
C LEU A 630 6.41 -16.02 8.70
N THR A 631 6.51 -17.21 8.11
CA THR A 631 7.37 -17.49 6.95
C THR A 631 6.61 -18.11 5.80
N VAL A 632 7.12 -17.97 4.57
CA VAL A 632 6.58 -18.68 3.40
C VAL A 632 6.80 -20.19 3.59
N PRO A 633 5.82 -21.06 3.34
CA PRO A 633 5.97 -22.49 3.53
C PRO A 633 7.19 -23.08 2.82
N GLY A 634 7.99 -23.86 3.56
CA GLY A 634 9.23 -24.46 3.07
C GLY A 634 10.38 -23.49 2.74
N LYS A 635 10.25 -22.19 3.06
CA LYS A 635 11.28 -21.16 2.81
C LYS A 635 11.56 -20.37 4.10
N ASP A 636 12.72 -19.73 4.17
CA ASP A 636 13.09 -18.87 5.32
C ASP A 636 12.64 -17.41 5.14
N LYS A 637 11.92 -17.11 4.06
CA LYS A 637 11.43 -15.77 3.74
C LYS A 637 10.36 -15.36 4.74
N ILE A 638 10.63 -14.28 5.47
CA ILE A 638 9.73 -13.69 6.47
C ILE A 638 8.59 -12.94 5.76
N LEU A 639 7.37 -13.17 6.24
CA LEU A 639 6.13 -12.52 5.80
C LEU A 639 5.67 -11.44 6.78
N GLY A 640 5.89 -11.69 8.08
CA GLY A 640 5.62 -10.74 9.14
C GLY A 640 6.11 -11.26 10.48
N VAL A 641 6.22 -10.34 11.43
CA VAL A 641 6.69 -10.61 12.79
C VAL A 641 5.88 -9.80 13.77
N THR A 642 5.50 -10.43 14.88
CA THR A 642 4.91 -9.79 16.05
C THR A 642 5.74 -10.13 17.27
N ILE A 643 6.14 -9.12 18.04
CA ILE A 643 6.82 -9.25 19.31
C ILE A 643 5.91 -8.65 20.38
N LEU A 644 5.62 -9.43 21.41
CA LEU A 644 4.98 -8.96 22.64
C LEU A 644 6.01 -9.14 23.76
N GLY A 645 6.39 -8.08 24.46
CA GLY A 645 7.33 -8.20 25.57
C GLY A 645 8.09 -6.91 25.89
N TYR A 646 9.07 -7.04 26.76
CA TYR A 646 9.92 -5.94 27.20
C TYR A 646 10.78 -5.39 26.06
N HIS A 647 10.69 -4.08 25.79
CA HIS A 647 11.36 -3.38 24.66
C HIS A 647 11.04 -3.95 23.27
N ALA A 648 9.84 -4.49 23.06
CA ALA A 648 9.43 -5.03 21.76
C ALA A 648 9.63 -4.01 20.61
N GLY A 649 9.40 -2.73 20.88
CA GLY A 649 9.57 -1.65 19.90
C GLY A 649 11.00 -1.50 19.38
N GLU A 650 12.00 -1.82 20.20
CA GLU A 650 13.42 -1.80 19.81
C GLU A 650 13.82 -3.13 19.15
N LEU A 651 13.34 -4.25 19.67
CA LEU A 651 13.68 -5.60 19.18
C LEU A 651 13.21 -5.87 17.76
N ILE A 652 12.10 -5.26 17.34
CA ILE A 652 11.54 -5.44 15.99
C ILE A 652 12.47 -4.92 14.89
N GLY A 653 13.40 -4.01 15.22
CA GLY A 653 14.29 -3.35 14.27
C GLY A 653 15.15 -4.32 13.44
N GLU A 654 15.60 -5.43 14.04
CA GLU A 654 16.36 -6.45 13.32
C GLU A 654 15.53 -7.12 12.21
N PHE A 655 14.27 -7.44 12.50
CA PHE A 655 13.36 -8.03 11.52
C PHE A 655 12.98 -7.04 10.42
N VAL A 656 12.79 -5.76 10.76
CA VAL A 656 12.58 -4.68 9.77
C VAL A 656 13.76 -4.61 8.81
N PHE A 657 14.99 -4.61 9.34
CA PHE A 657 16.20 -4.58 8.53
C PHE A 657 16.31 -5.83 7.64
N ALA A 658 16.06 -7.01 8.19
CA ALA A 658 16.09 -8.27 7.46
C ALA A 658 15.07 -8.29 6.31
N MET A 659 13.81 -7.95 6.58
CA MET A 659 12.73 -7.95 5.58
C MET A 659 12.94 -6.91 4.48
N THR A 660 13.50 -5.74 4.82
CA THR A 660 13.84 -4.67 3.87
C THR A 660 14.85 -5.17 2.84
N HIS A 661 15.87 -5.92 3.28
CA HIS A 661 16.93 -6.44 2.43
C HIS A 661 16.68 -7.87 1.91
N GLY A 662 15.47 -8.41 2.09
CA GLY A 662 15.11 -9.75 1.63
C GLY A 662 15.89 -10.88 2.32
N MET A 663 16.34 -10.67 3.55
CA MET A 663 17.03 -11.64 4.37
C MET A 663 16.03 -12.49 5.16
N GLY A 664 16.19 -13.82 5.11
CA GLY A 664 15.36 -14.77 5.83
C GLY A 664 15.91 -15.17 7.20
N LEU A 665 15.15 -16.00 7.93
CA LEU A 665 15.50 -16.45 9.29
C LEU A 665 16.86 -17.16 9.38
N LYS A 666 17.34 -17.81 8.31
CA LYS A 666 18.67 -18.43 8.31
C LYS A 666 19.78 -17.42 8.57
N LYS A 667 19.64 -16.20 8.05
CA LYS A 667 20.63 -15.13 8.25
C LYS A 667 20.60 -14.61 9.67
N ILE A 668 19.41 -14.41 10.26
CA ILE A 668 19.25 -14.02 11.67
C ILE A 668 19.86 -15.08 12.60
N SER A 669 19.57 -16.37 12.37
CA SER A 669 20.16 -17.50 13.12
C SER A 669 21.70 -17.52 13.07
N ALA A 670 22.30 -17.05 11.97
CA ALA A 670 23.75 -17.02 11.77
C ALA A 670 24.44 -15.77 12.37
N VAL A 671 23.69 -14.72 12.72
CA VAL A 671 24.25 -13.51 13.33
C VAL A 671 24.62 -13.77 14.79
N THR A 672 25.80 -13.31 15.19
CA THR A 672 26.22 -13.35 16.59
C THR A 672 25.52 -12.22 17.35
N HIS A 673 24.73 -12.61 18.34
CA HIS A 673 24.04 -11.71 19.27
C HIS A 673 24.83 -11.67 20.58
N ILE A 674 24.84 -10.51 21.24
CA ILE A 674 25.51 -10.35 22.54
C ILE A 674 24.72 -11.14 23.60
N TYR A 675 25.43 -11.84 24.49
CA TYR A 675 24.84 -12.61 25.58
C TYR A 675 25.20 -12.02 26.97
N PRO A 676 24.24 -11.92 27.91
CA PRO A 676 22.79 -12.06 27.72
C PRO A 676 22.15 -10.75 27.25
N THR A 677 21.39 -10.75 26.15
CA THR A 677 20.58 -9.58 25.72
C THR A 677 19.20 -9.97 25.20
N LEU A 678 18.21 -9.07 25.31
CA LEU A 678 16.85 -9.29 24.78
C LEU A 678 16.84 -9.60 23.28
N SER A 679 17.83 -9.09 22.52
CA SER A 679 17.97 -9.37 21.08
C SER A 679 18.17 -10.85 20.76
N GLU A 680 18.65 -11.65 21.71
CA GLU A 680 18.78 -13.09 21.52
C GLU A 680 17.44 -13.80 21.34
N SER A 681 16.33 -13.22 21.80
CA SER A 681 14.99 -13.75 21.52
C SER A 681 14.70 -13.87 20.01
N ASN A 682 15.18 -12.92 19.19
CA ASN A 682 15.07 -12.98 17.73
C ASN A 682 15.89 -14.13 17.16
N LYS A 683 17.12 -14.32 17.66
CA LYS A 683 17.99 -15.44 17.32
C LYS A 683 17.37 -16.78 17.71
N PHE A 684 16.76 -16.88 18.90
CA PHE A 684 16.12 -18.10 19.36
C PHE A 684 14.86 -18.42 18.57
N ALA A 685 14.06 -17.43 18.19
CA ALA A 685 12.96 -17.63 17.23
C ALA A 685 13.48 -18.15 15.88
N ALA A 686 14.57 -17.59 15.35
CA ALA A 686 15.20 -18.08 14.12
C ALA A 686 15.78 -19.50 14.27
N ASN A 687 16.35 -19.82 15.42
CA ASN A 687 16.87 -21.15 15.73
C ASN A 687 15.75 -22.18 15.89
N ALA A 688 14.63 -21.82 16.52
CA ALA A 688 13.45 -22.69 16.61
C ALA A 688 12.93 -23.05 15.20
N TRP A 689 12.87 -22.07 14.30
CA TRP A 689 12.53 -22.31 12.89
C TRP A 689 13.52 -23.27 12.21
N ARG A 690 14.82 -23.13 12.49
CA ARG A 690 15.88 -23.98 11.92
C ARG A 690 15.83 -25.40 12.48
N SER A 691 15.65 -25.56 13.78
CA SER A 691 15.57 -26.84 14.48
C SER A 691 14.41 -27.69 13.99
N ALA A 692 13.25 -27.08 13.75
CA ALA A 692 12.08 -27.75 13.17
C ALA A 692 12.29 -28.24 11.71
N ARG A 693 13.43 -27.91 11.09
CA ARG A 693 13.76 -28.23 9.68
C ARG A 693 15.11 -28.94 9.56
N LEU A 694 15.59 -29.56 10.63
CA LEU A 694 16.78 -30.39 10.57
C LEU A 694 16.54 -31.61 9.67
N PRO A 695 17.57 -32.08 8.93
CA PRO A 695 17.38 -33.20 8.01
C PRO A 695 17.49 -34.53 8.77
N GLU A 696 16.50 -34.82 9.61
CA GLU A 696 16.45 -35.98 10.52
C GLU A 696 16.70 -37.32 9.82
N LYS A 697 16.32 -37.43 8.53
CA LYS A 697 16.61 -38.61 7.69
C LYS A 697 18.08 -39.00 7.63
N TYR A 698 19.01 -38.07 7.87
CA TYR A 698 20.45 -38.36 7.90
C TYR A 698 20.98 -38.62 9.31
N PHE A 699 20.19 -38.41 10.36
CA PHE A 699 20.65 -38.56 11.75
C PHE A 699 21.16 -39.97 12.06
N PRO A 700 20.54 -41.08 11.62
CA PRO A 700 21.08 -42.42 11.86
C PRO A 700 22.46 -42.63 11.22
N ILE A 701 22.70 -42.05 10.03
CA ILE A 701 23.99 -42.12 9.34
C ILE A 701 25.04 -41.31 10.10
N ILE A 702 24.67 -40.10 10.50
CA ILE A 702 25.52 -39.21 11.31
C ILE A 702 25.85 -39.86 12.66
N GLU A 703 24.87 -40.48 13.31
CA GLU A 703 25.07 -41.20 14.57
C GLU A 703 26.00 -42.39 14.38
N LYS A 704 25.82 -43.20 13.33
CA LYS A 704 26.74 -44.31 13.01
C LYS A 704 28.16 -43.80 12.76
N PHE A 705 28.29 -42.68 12.05
CA PHE A 705 29.58 -42.02 11.84
C PHE A 705 30.22 -41.57 13.17
N PHE A 706 29.45 -40.96 14.08
CA PHE A 706 29.95 -40.58 15.41
C PHE A 706 30.24 -41.77 16.32
N ARG A 707 29.50 -42.88 16.21
CA ARG A 707 29.81 -44.13 16.91
C ARG A 707 31.13 -44.71 16.41
N TRP A 708 31.30 -44.79 15.09
CA TRP A 708 32.55 -45.21 14.45
C TRP A 708 33.74 -44.32 14.88
N GLN A 709 33.59 -42.99 14.90
CA GLN A 709 34.64 -42.08 15.38
C GLN A 709 35.01 -42.29 16.85
N ARG A 710 34.07 -42.78 17.68
CA ARG A 710 34.31 -43.10 19.10
C ARG A 710 34.84 -44.52 19.33
N GLY A 711 35.09 -45.30 18.29
CA GLY A 711 35.55 -46.69 18.41
C GLY A 711 34.46 -47.67 18.88
N ALA A 712 33.19 -47.24 18.91
CA ALA A 712 32.06 -48.11 19.17
C ALA A 712 31.54 -48.63 17.82
N GLY A 713 31.80 -49.92 17.53
CA GLY A 713 31.28 -50.61 16.36
C GLY A 713 29.76 -50.71 16.35
#